data_AF-A0A1G6X386-F1
#
_entry.id   AF-A0A1G6X386-F1
#
_cell.length_a   1.000
_cell.length_b   1.000
_cell.length_c   1.000
_cell.angle_alpha   90.00
_cell.angle_beta   90.00
_cell.angle_gamma   90.00
#
_symmetry.space_group_name_H-M   'P 1'
#
loop_
_entity.id
_entity.type
_entity.pdbx_description
1 polymer ?
#
loop_
_entity_poly.entity_id
_entity_poly.type
_entity_poly.pdbx_seq_one_letter_code
_entity_poly.pdbx_strand_id
1 'polypeptide(L)'
;MKEFLLIGSSWPRQRQAVGQAGFTLLEVLLVLFVLGLMAAMVLPAIGGLDNRARAEITRANMALLRNAIVGPADRFDAEGRPLVGGYVGDLHRWPDLWEPRAEIRPSASVSGWDSPASMTPGLGQGPDYRMDENLVFFRPSGSFKARRWHWQRPYRRLYDDTTNNADHIGGLETENEGQPRGLWTRYPEDLPFDIGAGASPHRAPGFDLGPNWKGPYINPPLDGLLADADHLATSDADYAALEPRWHSSGAHANHETWEDGDYLPAPAEPGEFFDDKESFRLLQNDGRLVDGWGRALRFFITADPDAAGETLFWILSEGPDRAAEYPNKGTCASHAWTPDANDIMSQGYDPEAAVNQDNIVMKLSSRDWRALLAQENRRKSEATAALLQRLRQALIGAAPTGFNSGFTAHLERWPRLFRWESAASDWDDQEGATAYSVGQPRELWTATPTADSSDDLAPQGWGLGWQRAYLDAPAGAGADQQLRDAWGRELLLFHDAGGNALLLLSRGADGLYAFGSTVDGAGQEPANATEDFDLDAYDPVTPSNQDNVVLRLDAVLWRPGYFLLPRVTLFNIDPATCRATFHRSAALVDGVDRLKAGVDGVVTDADGDGAADDWVIGDGTAVNPAFACSDLSSHQGASGARYLLLWHDADDNGELDSGEPCQALIYPLLPLAGTGVQPALTLDASVDFHAAP
;
A
#
# COMPACT_ATOMS: atom_id res chain seq x y z
N MET A 1 -3.08 47.01 18.48
CA MET A 1 -3.49 47.18 17.07
C MET A 1 -4.36 45.97 16.73
N LYS A 2 -5.67 46.21 16.59
CA LYS A 2 -6.79 45.32 16.17
C LYS A 2 -6.98 43.97 16.88
N GLU A 3 -7.78 44.04 17.95
CA GLU A 3 -8.68 43.00 18.46
C GLU A 3 -9.70 42.57 17.39
N PHE A 4 -10.03 41.27 17.34
CA PHE A 4 -11.20 40.76 16.62
C PHE A 4 -12.15 40.09 17.63
N LEU A 5 -13.26 40.79 17.88
CA LEU A 5 -14.35 40.41 18.76
C LEU A 5 -15.29 39.40 18.07
N LEU A 6 -15.64 38.35 18.81
CA LEU A 6 -16.77 37.46 18.58
C LEU A 6 -18.09 38.25 18.67
N ILE A 7 -18.90 38.21 17.61
CA ILE A 7 -20.32 38.59 17.64
C ILE A 7 -21.12 37.38 17.16
N GLY A 8 -21.77 36.70 18.10
CA GLY A 8 -22.81 35.73 17.81
C GLY A 8 -24.07 36.43 17.34
N SER A 9 -24.44 36.23 16.07
CA SER A 9 -25.74 36.61 15.54
C SER A 9 -26.70 35.43 15.61
N SER A 10 -27.62 35.47 16.57
CA SER A 10 -28.79 34.59 16.62
C SER A 10 -29.76 34.97 15.49
N TRP A 11 -29.89 34.10 14.49
CA TRP A 11 -30.90 34.27 13.44
C TRP A 11 -32.28 33.90 13.98
N PRO A 12 -33.29 34.78 13.92
CA PRO A 12 -34.65 34.41 14.25
C PRO A 12 -35.18 33.43 13.20
N ARG A 13 -35.60 32.23 13.65
CA ARG A 13 -36.39 31.30 12.83
C ARG A 13 -37.75 31.94 12.54
N GLN A 14 -37.83 32.64 11.43
CA GLN A 14 -39.10 33.08 10.86
C GLN A 14 -39.78 31.85 10.22
N ARG A 15 -40.71 31.24 10.95
CA ARG A 15 -41.65 30.25 10.38
C ARG A 15 -42.55 30.98 9.38
N GLN A 16 -42.11 31.09 8.14
CA GLN A 16 -43.01 31.33 7.03
C GLN A 16 -43.73 30.02 6.74
N ALA A 17 -45.01 29.96 7.13
CA ALA A 17 -45.94 29.00 6.57
C ALA A 17 -46.14 29.39 5.09
N VAL A 18 -45.26 28.89 4.23
CA VAL A 18 -45.46 28.95 2.79
C VAL A 18 -46.66 28.06 2.50
N GLY A 19 -47.80 28.68 2.21
CA GLY A 19 -48.96 27.97 1.71
C GLY A 19 -48.54 27.18 0.49
N GLN A 20 -48.56 25.85 0.60
CA GLN A 20 -48.40 24.96 -0.53
C GLN A 20 -49.60 25.19 -1.45
N ALA A 21 -49.46 26.13 -2.38
CA ALA A 21 -50.32 26.18 -3.55
C ALA A 21 -50.01 24.90 -4.33
N GLY A 22 -50.84 23.88 -4.14
CA GLY A 22 -50.76 22.67 -4.95
C GLY A 22 -50.83 23.06 -6.42
N PHE A 23 -49.97 22.44 -7.24
CA PHE A 23 -50.01 22.60 -8.68
C PHE A 23 -51.44 22.46 -9.18
N THR A 24 -51.89 23.45 -9.94
CA THR A 24 -53.21 23.38 -10.55
C THR A 24 -53.25 22.18 -11.50
N LEU A 25 -54.42 21.54 -11.65
CA LEU A 25 -54.58 20.44 -12.61
C LEU A 25 -54.09 20.85 -14.02
N LEU A 26 -54.28 22.12 -14.37
CA LEU A 26 -53.83 22.71 -15.63
C LEU A 26 -52.30 22.72 -15.75
N GLU A 27 -51.57 23.07 -14.69
CA GLU A 27 -50.10 23.05 -14.68
C GLU A 27 -49.54 21.64 -14.83
N VAL A 28 -50.11 20.67 -14.11
CA VAL A 28 -49.69 19.27 -14.26
C VAL A 28 -49.95 18.78 -15.68
N LEU A 29 -51.09 19.14 -16.26
CA LEU A 29 -51.45 18.77 -17.62
C LEU A 29 -50.56 19.47 -18.67
N LEU A 30 -50.19 20.73 -18.44
CA LEU A 30 -49.25 21.48 -19.26
C LEU A 30 -47.84 20.87 -19.19
N VAL A 31 -47.36 20.53 -17.98
CA VAL A 31 -46.06 19.87 -17.79
C VAL A 31 -46.05 18.51 -18.48
N LEU A 32 -47.10 17.70 -18.32
CA LEU A 32 -47.23 16.41 -19.01
C LEU A 32 -47.32 16.58 -20.54
N PHE A 33 -47.97 17.64 -21.03
CA PHE A 33 -48.04 17.95 -22.45
C PHE A 33 -46.68 18.36 -23.01
N VAL A 34 -45.94 19.24 -22.33
CA VAL A 34 -44.59 19.65 -22.73
C VAL A 34 -43.62 18.48 -22.67
N LEU A 35 -43.70 17.64 -21.63
CA LEU A 35 -42.92 16.40 -21.53
C LEU A 35 -43.28 15.42 -22.64
N GLY A 36 -44.57 15.27 -22.98
CA GLY A 36 -45.03 14.43 -24.10
C GLY A 36 -44.51 14.93 -25.45
N LEU A 37 -44.49 16.24 -25.66
CA LEU A 37 -44.01 16.87 -26.89
C LEU A 37 -42.48 16.80 -27.01
N MET A 38 -41.76 17.01 -25.90
CA MET A 38 -40.31 16.78 -25.82
C MET A 38 -39.95 15.32 -26.05
N ALA A 39 -40.66 14.38 -25.43
CA ALA A 39 -40.44 12.95 -25.65
C ALA A 39 -40.70 12.56 -27.11
N ALA A 40 -41.77 13.08 -27.72
CA ALA A 40 -42.10 12.85 -29.13
C ALA A 40 -41.09 13.46 -30.11
N MET A 41 -40.35 14.51 -29.73
CA MET A 41 -39.29 15.09 -30.55
C MET A 41 -37.94 14.36 -30.40
N VAL A 42 -37.68 13.73 -29.26
CA VAL A 42 -36.44 12.96 -29.02
C VAL A 42 -36.53 11.57 -29.65
N LEU A 43 -37.72 10.97 -29.72
CA LEU A 43 -37.94 9.61 -30.24
C LEU A 43 -37.47 9.37 -31.69
N PRO A 44 -37.72 10.26 -32.69
CA PRO A 44 -37.22 10.08 -34.06
C PRO A 44 -35.70 10.21 -34.19
N ALA A 45 -35.02 10.89 -33.25
CA ALA A 45 -33.56 11.04 -33.28
C ALA A 45 -32.82 9.77 -32.83
N ILE A 46 -33.50 8.85 -32.14
CA ILE A 46 -32.92 7.60 -31.64
C ILE A 46 -32.89 6.52 -32.73
N GLY A 47 -33.85 6.52 -33.66
CA GLY A 47 -33.92 5.53 -34.75
C GLY A 47 -33.05 5.81 -35.98
N GLY A 48 -32.23 6.87 -35.96
CA GLY A 48 -31.50 7.34 -37.14
C GLY A 48 -30.20 8.07 -36.81
N LEU A 49 -29.50 7.67 -35.75
CA LEU A 49 -28.14 8.16 -35.52
C LEU A 49 -27.28 7.72 -36.71
N ASP A 50 -26.78 8.71 -37.46
CA ASP A 50 -25.80 8.52 -38.52
C ASP A 50 -24.58 7.76 -37.97
N ASN A 51 -23.93 6.95 -38.81
CA ASN A 51 -22.76 6.16 -38.44
C ASN A 51 -21.65 7.03 -37.84
N ARG A 52 -21.57 8.29 -38.26
CA ARG A 52 -20.66 9.26 -37.66
C ARG A 52 -20.97 9.53 -36.19
N ALA A 53 -22.24 9.76 -35.83
CA ALA A 53 -22.64 10.01 -34.45
C ALA A 53 -22.40 8.77 -33.57
N ARG A 54 -22.69 7.58 -34.10
CA ARG A 54 -22.40 6.31 -33.41
C ARG A 54 -20.90 6.11 -33.19
N ALA A 55 -20.07 6.40 -34.20
CA ALA A 55 -18.62 6.37 -34.06
C ALA A 55 -18.09 7.39 -33.03
N GLU A 56 -18.68 8.58 -32.95
CA GLU A 56 -18.36 9.58 -31.92
C GLU A 56 -18.73 9.09 -30.51
N ILE A 57 -19.90 8.47 -30.34
CA ILE A 57 -20.30 7.81 -29.10
C ILE A 57 -19.33 6.69 -28.72
N THR A 58 -18.95 5.82 -29.67
CA THR A 58 -17.97 4.75 -29.44
C THR A 58 -16.64 5.31 -28.94
N ARG A 59 -16.11 6.35 -29.59
CA ARG A 59 -14.84 6.99 -29.16
C ARG A 59 -14.97 7.63 -27.78
N ALA A 60 -16.10 8.26 -27.48
CA ALA A 60 -16.36 8.81 -26.15
C ALA A 60 -16.40 7.71 -25.08
N ASN A 61 -17.07 6.59 -25.35
CA ASN A 61 -17.12 5.42 -24.46
C ASN A 61 -15.71 4.84 -24.24
N MET A 62 -14.93 4.65 -25.30
CA MET A 62 -13.55 4.17 -25.18
C MET A 62 -12.66 5.14 -24.40
N ALA A 63 -12.86 6.46 -24.54
CA ALA A 63 -12.15 7.45 -23.74
C ALA A 63 -12.53 7.37 -22.24
N LEU A 64 -13.80 7.12 -21.92
CA LEU A 64 -14.23 6.84 -20.55
C LEU A 64 -13.59 5.56 -20.01
N LEU A 65 -13.53 4.49 -20.82
CA LEU A 65 -12.87 3.23 -20.44
C LEU A 65 -11.37 3.43 -20.22
N ARG A 66 -10.69 4.16 -21.10
CA ARG A 66 -9.29 4.55 -20.89
C ARG A 66 -9.12 5.26 -19.55
N ASN A 67 -9.95 6.25 -19.26
CA ASN A 67 -9.86 6.99 -18.00
C ASN A 67 -10.16 6.12 -16.78
N ALA A 68 -11.03 5.12 -16.92
CA ALA A 68 -11.30 4.15 -15.87
C ALA A 68 -10.14 3.16 -15.65
N ILE A 69 -9.44 2.77 -16.72
CA ILE A 69 -8.32 1.83 -16.66
C ILE A 69 -7.04 2.54 -16.17
N VAL A 70 -6.58 3.58 -16.87
CA VAL A 70 -5.28 4.24 -16.61
C VAL A 70 -5.38 5.61 -15.93
N GLY A 71 -6.59 6.15 -15.77
CA GLY A 71 -6.81 7.51 -15.27
C GLY A 71 -6.91 8.58 -16.37
N PRO A 72 -7.40 9.79 -16.02
CA PRO A 72 -7.47 10.91 -16.95
C PRO A 72 -6.09 11.34 -17.47
N ALA A 73 -5.96 11.54 -18.79
CA ALA A 73 -4.69 11.93 -19.43
C ALA A 73 -4.20 13.33 -19.03
N ASP A 74 -5.07 14.17 -18.48
CA ASP A 74 -4.82 15.57 -18.14
C ASP A 74 -4.44 15.78 -16.66
N ARG A 75 -4.30 14.70 -15.89
CA ARG A 75 -3.85 14.77 -14.49
C ARG A 75 -2.34 14.66 -14.40
N PHE A 76 -1.75 15.69 -13.82
CA PHE A 76 -0.32 15.75 -13.55
C PHE A 76 -0.08 15.98 -12.07
N ASP A 77 1.05 15.48 -11.55
CA ASP A 77 1.50 15.79 -10.20
C ASP A 77 2.06 17.22 -10.09
N ALA A 78 2.48 17.62 -8.89
CA ALA A 78 3.04 18.95 -8.63
C ALA A 78 4.31 19.24 -9.45
N GLU A 79 4.97 18.20 -9.97
CA GLU A 79 6.15 18.28 -10.82
C GLU A 79 5.81 18.24 -12.33
N GLY A 80 4.52 18.19 -12.68
CA GLY A 80 4.05 18.19 -14.06
C GLY A 80 4.15 16.83 -14.77
N ARG A 81 4.27 15.73 -14.03
CA ARG A 81 4.34 14.37 -14.60
C ARG A 81 2.96 13.71 -14.65
N PRO A 82 2.65 12.90 -15.68
CA PRO A 82 1.36 12.23 -15.76
C PRO A 82 1.11 11.34 -14.54
N LEU A 83 -0.07 11.45 -13.93
CA LEU A 83 -0.49 10.56 -12.84
C LEU A 83 -1.20 9.34 -13.41
N VAL A 84 -0.71 8.16 -13.05
CA VAL A 84 -1.42 6.90 -13.31
C VAL A 84 -2.55 6.78 -12.29
N GLY A 85 -3.78 6.68 -12.77
CA GLY A 85 -4.97 6.52 -11.93
C GLY A 85 -5.84 5.35 -12.37
N GLY A 86 -7.12 5.39 -12.00
CA GLY A 86 -8.07 4.34 -12.37
C GLY A 86 -7.69 2.98 -11.78
N TYR A 87 -8.14 1.93 -12.45
CA TYR A 87 -7.90 0.54 -12.05
C TYR A 87 -6.41 0.21 -11.94
N VAL A 88 -5.61 0.66 -12.92
CA VAL A 88 -4.17 0.39 -12.96
C VAL A 88 -3.43 1.12 -11.84
N GLY A 89 -3.82 2.37 -11.53
CA GLY A 89 -3.22 3.11 -10.41
C GLY A 89 -3.51 2.47 -9.04
N ASP A 90 -4.61 1.74 -8.93
CA ASP A 90 -5.02 1.08 -7.69
C ASP A 90 -4.48 -0.35 -7.56
N LEU A 91 -4.48 -1.13 -8.65
CA LEU A 91 -4.14 -2.56 -8.64
C LEU A 91 -2.81 -2.90 -9.32
N HIS A 92 -2.15 -1.92 -9.94
CA HIS A 92 -0.85 -2.04 -10.62
C HIS A 92 -0.80 -3.14 -11.70
N ARG A 93 -1.97 -3.45 -12.30
CA ARG A 93 -2.13 -4.42 -13.38
C ARG A 93 -3.36 -4.08 -14.22
N TRP A 94 -3.46 -4.69 -15.40
CA TRP A 94 -4.67 -4.60 -16.21
C TRP A 94 -5.88 -5.23 -15.51
N PRO A 95 -7.11 -4.76 -15.82
CA PRO A 95 -8.29 -5.52 -15.44
C PRO A 95 -8.27 -6.88 -16.13
N ASP A 96 -8.44 -7.93 -15.33
CA ASP A 96 -8.64 -9.27 -15.87
C ASP A 96 -9.92 -9.31 -16.71
N LEU A 97 -9.95 -10.16 -17.73
CA LEU A 97 -11.12 -10.36 -18.58
C LEU A 97 -11.94 -11.54 -18.06
N TRP A 98 -13.26 -11.35 -18.00
CA TRP A 98 -14.19 -12.31 -17.41
C TRP A 98 -15.37 -12.59 -18.33
N GLU A 99 -15.68 -13.85 -18.52
CA GLU A 99 -16.77 -14.30 -19.38
C GLU A 99 -17.85 -15.06 -18.61
N PRO A 100 -19.10 -15.07 -19.09
CA PRO A 100 -20.14 -15.96 -18.57
C PRO A 100 -19.73 -17.43 -18.71
N ARG A 101 -20.15 -18.29 -17.78
CA ARG A 101 -19.94 -19.74 -17.91
C ARG A 101 -20.56 -20.27 -19.20
N ALA A 102 -19.94 -21.28 -19.80
CA ALA A 102 -20.58 -22.06 -20.85
C ALA A 102 -21.58 -23.09 -20.28
N GLU A 103 -22.65 -23.39 -21.01
CA GLU A 103 -23.56 -24.50 -20.73
C GLU A 103 -22.92 -25.84 -21.13
N ILE A 104 -23.23 -26.88 -20.34
CA ILE A 104 -22.83 -28.27 -20.60
C ILE A 104 -24.04 -29.02 -21.19
N ARG A 105 -23.84 -29.78 -22.27
CA ARG A 105 -24.93 -30.50 -22.93
C ARG A 105 -25.58 -31.47 -21.95
N PRO A 106 -26.91 -31.46 -21.79
CA PRO A 106 -27.59 -32.45 -20.97
C PRO A 106 -27.32 -33.89 -21.43
N SER A 107 -27.14 -34.13 -22.73
CA SER A 107 -26.83 -35.45 -23.29
C SER A 107 -25.40 -35.94 -23.04
N ALA A 108 -24.49 -35.06 -22.64
CA ALA A 108 -23.14 -35.42 -22.21
C ALA A 108 -23.10 -35.83 -20.73
N SER A 109 -24.26 -35.90 -20.04
CA SER A 109 -24.36 -36.49 -18.70
C SER A 109 -24.15 -38.01 -18.77
N VAL A 110 -22.90 -38.42 -18.95
CA VAL A 110 -22.51 -39.82 -18.78
C VAL A 110 -22.77 -40.20 -17.32
N SER A 111 -23.34 -41.38 -17.10
CA SER A 111 -23.60 -42.00 -15.80
C SER A 111 -22.34 -41.95 -14.92
N GLY A 112 -22.28 -40.99 -13.99
CA GLY A 112 -21.12 -40.72 -13.15
C GLY A 112 -21.00 -39.25 -12.74
N TRP A 113 -21.66 -38.35 -13.46
CA TRP A 113 -21.84 -36.96 -13.02
C TRP A 113 -23.08 -36.82 -12.15
N ASP A 114 -22.81 -36.59 -10.88
CA ASP A 114 -23.71 -36.08 -9.88
C ASP A 114 -24.25 -34.70 -10.35
N SER A 115 -25.58 -34.53 -10.31
CA SER A 115 -26.34 -33.30 -10.57
C SER A 115 -25.59 -32.00 -10.16
N PRO A 116 -25.79 -30.86 -10.82
CA PRO A 116 -25.28 -29.56 -10.35
C PRO A 116 -25.61 -29.28 -8.86
N ALA A 117 -26.66 -29.90 -8.30
CA ALA A 117 -27.03 -29.82 -6.90
C ALA A 117 -26.15 -30.65 -5.93
N SER A 118 -25.35 -31.59 -6.44
CA SER A 118 -24.42 -32.45 -5.70
C SER A 118 -22.96 -32.01 -5.81
N MET A 119 -22.69 -30.93 -6.56
CA MET A 119 -21.42 -30.21 -6.44
C MET A 119 -21.36 -29.59 -5.04
N THR A 120 -20.34 -29.97 -4.25
CA THR A 120 -20.14 -29.38 -2.91
C THR A 120 -20.02 -27.85 -3.05
N PRO A 121 -20.84 -27.05 -2.35
CA PRO A 121 -20.71 -25.60 -2.33
C PRO A 121 -19.29 -25.24 -1.88
N GLY A 122 -18.49 -24.70 -2.80
CA GLY A 122 -17.08 -24.36 -2.58
C GLY A 122 -16.05 -25.22 -3.30
N LEU A 123 -16.44 -26.26 -4.06
CA LEU A 123 -15.51 -27.07 -4.88
C LEU A 123 -15.78 -27.02 -6.40
N GLY A 124 -16.61 -26.08 -6.87
CA GLY A 124 -17.03 -26.00 -8.28
C GLY A 124 -16.35 -24.89 -9.09
N GLN A 125 -15.10 -25.14 -9.49
CA GLN A 125 -14.29 -24.41 -10.51
C GLN A 125 -13.48 -23.19 -10.01
N GLY A 126 -12.41 -23.44 -9.26
CA GLY A 126 -11.32 -22.48 -9.05
C GLY A 126 -10.41 -22.31 -10.29
N PRO A 127 -9.38 -21.45 -10.22
CA PRO A 127 -8.55 -20.97 -11.35
C PRO A 127 -7.75 -22.02 -12.13
N ASP A 128 -7.64 -23.27 -11.67
CA ASP A 128 -6.72 -24.28 -12.23
C ASP A 128 -7.42 -25.43 -12.98
N TYR A 129 -8.51 -25.17 -13.71
CA TYR A 129 -9.18 -26.24 -14.45
C TYR A 129 -8.52 -26.49 -15.82
N ARG A 130 -8.00 -27.71 -15.99
CA ARG A 130 -7.79 -28.30 -17.33
C ARG A 130 -9.15 -28.69 -17.89
N MET A 131 -9.50 -28.14 -19.06
CA MET A 131 -10.67 -28.62 -19.81
C MET A 131 -10.51 -30.12 -20.09
N ASP A 132 -11.56 -30.90 -19.82
CA ASP A 132 -11.64 -32.26 -20.35
C ASP A 132 -12.03 -32.13 -21.83
N GLU A 133 -11.10 -32.46 -22.71
CA GLU A 133 -11.25 -32.47 -24.17
C GLU A 133 -12.47 -33.27 -24.66
N ASN A 134 -13.03 -34.15 -23.83
CA ASN A 134 -14.23 -34.93 -24.17
C ASN A 134 -15.55 -34.24 -23.82
N LEU A 135 -15.52 -33.07 -23.16
CA LEU A 135 -16.70 -32.30 -22.77
C LEU A 135 -16.90 -31.12 -23.72
N VAL A 136 -17.86 -31.25 -24.64
CA VAL A 136 -18.22 -30.17 -25.57
C VAL A 136 -19.05 -29.12 -24.82
N PHE A 137 -18.41 -28.02 -24.45
CA PHE A 137 -19.07 -26.76 -24.09
C PHE A 137 -19.58 -26.11 -25.38
N PHE A 138 -20.84 -25.66 -25.41
CA PHE A 138 -21.51 -25.43 -26.71
C PHE A 138 -22.36 -24.15 -26.79
N ARG A 139 -22.44 -23.35 -25.71
CA ARG A 139 -22.99 -21.97 -25.72
C ARG A 139 -22.76 -21.27 -24.38
N PRO A 140 -22.68 -19.94 -24.33
CA PRO A 140 -22.78 -19.19 -23.08
C PRO A 140 -24.09 -19.47 -22.34
N SER A 141 -24.00 -19.59 -21.03
CA SER A 141 -25.11 -19.90 -20.15
C SER A 141 -25.86 -18.65 -19.73
N GLY A 142 -27.18 -18.72 -19.80
CA GLY A 142 -28.06 -17.61 -19.46
C GLY A 142 -29.53 -18.01 -19.45
N SER A 143 -30.39 -17.04 -19.19
CA SER A 143 -31.83 -17.21 -19.31
C SER A 143 -32.50 -15.86 -19.50
N PHE A 144 -33.62 -15.82 -20.21
CA PHE A 144 -34.44 -14.64 -20.33
C PHE A 144 -35.26 -14.42 -19.05
N LYS A 145 -35.11 -13.24 -18.44
CA LYS A 145 -36.01 -12.75 -17.38
C LYS A 145 -36.56 -11.41 -17.81
N ALA A 146 -37.89 -11.29 -17.79
CA ALA A 146 -38.58 -10.09 -18.28
C ALA A 146 -38.12 -9.65 -19.69
N ARG A 147 -37.91 -10.61 -20.60
CA ARG A 147 -37.41 -10.42 -21.97
C ARG A 147 -36.00 -9.84 -22.08
N ARG A 148 -35.22 -9.88 -20.99
CA ARG A 148 -33.80 -9.53 -20.96
C ARG A 148 -32.99 -10.79 -20.78
N TRP A 149 -31.92 -10.91 -21.56
CA TRP A 149 -30.96 -11.98 -21.33
C TRP A 149 -30.21 -11.72 -20.03
N HIS A 150 -30.24 -12.69 -19.12
CA HIS A 150 -29.43 -12.69 -17.91
C HIS A 150 -28.41 -13.80 -18.00
N TRP A 151 -27.13 -13.43 -18.07
CA TRP A 151 -26.02 -14.36 -17.97
C TRP A 151 -26.09 -15.17 -16.67
N GLN A 152 -25.91 -16.48 -16.78
CA GLN A 152 -25.77 -17.35 -15.61
C GLN A 152 -24.41 -17.09 -14.95
N ARG A 153 -24.42 -17.12 -13.62
CA ARG A 153 -23.28 -16.84 -12.74
C ARG A 153 -22.78 -18.14 -12.11
N PRO A 154 -21.52 -18.19 -11.65
CA PRO A 154 -20.50 -17.13 -11.68
C PRO A 154 -19.82 -16.97 -13.05
N TYR A 155 -19.13 -15.85 -13.21
CA TYR A 155 -18.25 -15.59 -14.35
C TYR A 155 -16.92 -16.32 -14.18
N ARG A 156 -16.30 -16.72 -15.28
CA ARG A 156 -14.97 -17.32 -15.33
C ARG A 156 -13.93 -16.26 -15.69
N ARG A 157 -12.75 -16.33 -15.09
CA ARG A 157 -11.58 -15.53 -15.50
C ARG A 157 -10.90 -16.18 -16.70
N LEU A 158 -10.57 -15.38 -17.70
CA LEU A 158 -9.72 -15.79 -18.81
C LEU A 158 -8.26 -15.71 -18.35
N TYR A 159 -7.47 -16.73 -18.69
CA TYR A 159 -6.03 -16.78 -18.43
C TYR A 159 -5.25 -16.88 -19.74
N ASP A 160 -3.94 -16.67 -19.66
CA ASP A 160 -3.01 -16.97 -20.75
C ASP A 160 -2.35 -18.32 -20.41
N ASP A 161 -3.06 -19.43 -20.65
CA ASP A 161 -2.52 -20.77 -20.46
C ASP A 161 -1.70 -21.18 -21.69
N THR A 162 -0.45 -20.73 -21.70
CA THR A 162 0.53 -21.08 -22.74
C THR A 162 0.91 -22.57 -22.75
N THR A 163 0.46 -23.37 -21.79
CA THR A 163 0.86 -24.78 -21.63
C THR A 163 -0.18 -25.74 -22.19
N ASN A 164 -1.47 -25.51 -21.92
CA ASN A 164 -2.55 -26.40 -22.39
C ASN A 164 -3.44 -25.77 -23.47
N ASN A 165 -3.23 -24.49 -23.81
CA ASN A 165 -3.96 -23.75 -24.86
C ASN A 165 -5.49 -23.78 -24.70
N ALA A 166 -5.97 -24.01 -23.48
CA ALA A 166 -7.40 -24.11 -23.20
C ALA A 166 -8.03 -22.74 -23.00
N ASP A 167 -7.25 -21.74 -22.56
CA ASP A 167 -7.68 -20.37 -22.29
C ASP A 167 -6.56 -19.43 -22.77
N HIS A 168 -6.74 -18.73 -23.90
CA HIS A 168 -5.75 -17.75 -24.37
C HIS A 168 -6.38 -16.36 -24.40
N ILE A 169 -5.95 -15.47 -23.49
CA ILE A 169 -6.28 -14.04 -23.55
C ILE A 169 -5.72 -13.37 -24.84
N GLY A 170 -4.69 -13.98 -25.47
CA GLY A 170 -3.94 -13.41 -26.59
C GLY A 170 -4.23 -13.98 -27.99
N GLY A 171 -4.87 -15.14 -28.10
CA GLY A 171 -5.12 -15.79 -29.39
C GLY A 171 -5.63 -17.22 -29.21
N LEU A 172 -6.89 -17.43 -29.58
CA LEU A 172 -7.48 -18.68 -30.10
C LEU A 172 -9.01 -18.60 -30.23
N GLU A 173 -9.64 -17.52 -29.76
CA GLU A 173 -11.09 -17.38 -29.87
C GLU A 173 -11.48 -16.10 -30.61
N THR A 174 -12.19 -16.29 -31.73
CA THR A 174 -13.20 -15.35 -32.25
C THR A 174 -14.29 -15.04 -31.19
N GLU A 175 -14.26 -15.74 -30.05
CA GLU A 175 -15.21 -15.74 -28.95
C GLU A 175 -14.67 -15.12 -27.64
N ASN A 176 -13.49 -14.48 -27.62
CA ASN A 176 -13.00 -13.77 -26.42
C ASN A 176 -13.93 -12.58 -26.07
N GLU A 177 -15.04 -12.90 -25.40
CA GLU A 177 -16.11 -11.99 -24.96
C GLU A 177 -15.84 -11.44 -23.54
N GLY A 178 -14.66 -11.77 -23.00
CA GLY A 178 -14.22 -11.39 -21.68
C GLY A 178 -14.39 -9.90 -21.43
N GLN A 179 -15.16 -9.55 -20.40
CA GLN A 179 -15.40 -8.19 -20.00
C GLN A 179 -14.46 -7.80 -18.84
N PRO A 180 -13.94 -6.57 -18.79
CA PRO A 180 -13.10 -6.09 -17.71
C PRO A 180 -13.95 -5.75 -16.46
N ARG A 181 -14.63 -6.76 -15.89
CA ARG A 181 -15.63 -6.59 -14.82
C ARG A 181 -15.09 -5.90 -13.57
N GLY A 182 -13.79 -6.03 -13.32
CA GLY A 182 -13.09 -5.33 -12.25
C GLY A 182 -13.22 -3.79 -12.32
N LEU A 183 -13.63 -3.23 -13.46
CA LEU A 183 -13.90 -1.81 -13.60
C LEU A 183 -15.17 -1.33 -12.85
N TRP A 184 -16.12 -2.21 -12.54
CA TRP A 184 -17.38 -1.83 -11.86
C TRP A 184 -17.77 -2.74 -10.69
N THR A 185 -17.06 -3.85 -10.46
CA THR A 185 -17.29 -4.71 -9.29
C THR A 185 -15.96 -5.14 -8.65
N ARG A 186 -15.93 -5.16 -7.32
CA ARG A 186 -14.83 -5.72 -6.51
C ARG A 186 -14.74 -7.25 -6.62
N TYR A 187 -15.85 -7.89 -6.97
CA TYR A 187 -15.99 -9.34 -7.12
C TYR A 187 -16.33 -9.67 -8.58
N PRO A 188 -15.32 -9.75 -9.48
CA PRO A 188 -15.55 -9.97 -10.90
C PRO A 188 -16.26 -11.29 -11.22
N GLU A 189 -15.97 -12.34 -10.44
CA GLU A 189 -16.58 -13.67 -10.51
C GLU A 189 -18.09 -13.65 -10.21
N ASP A 190 -18.54 -12.71 -9.37
CA ASP A 190 -19.97 -12.48 -9.06
C ASP A 190 -20.70 -13.77 -8.62
N LEU A 191 -20.15 -14.46 -7.60
CA LEU A 191 -20.79 -15.65 -7.02
C LEU A 191 -22.19 -15.29 -6.49
N PRO A 192 -23.23 -16.13 -6.77
CA PRO A 192 -24.56 -15.88 -6.26
C PRO A 192 -24.54 -15.80 -4.72
N PHE A 193 -25.08 -14.70 -4.19
CA PHE A 193 -25.09 -14.40 -2.74
C PHE A 193 -25.99 -15.36 -1.93
N ASP A 194 -26.74 -16.26 -2.59
CA ASP A 194 -27.74 -17.14 -2.00
C ASP A 194 -27.53 -18.61 -2.41
N ILE A 195 -26.51 -19.27 -1.85
CA ILE A 195 -26.52 -20.73 -1.75
C ILE A 195 -27.13 -21.10 -0.38
N GLY A 196 -28.47 -21.00 -0.30
CA GLY A 196 -29.36 -21.66 0.68
C GLY A 196 -29.12 -21.44 2.18
N ALA A 197 -30.17 -21.01 2.88
CA ALA A 197 -30.25 -20.73 4.34
C ALA A 197 -29.99 -21.93 5.31
N GLY A 198 -29.36 -23.02 4.85
CA GLY A 198 -29.09 -24.23 5.64
C GLY A 198 -27.64 -24.72 5.64
N ALA A 199 -26.77 -24.21 4.76
CA ALA A 199 -25.32 -24.37 4.87
C ALA A 199 -24.76 -23.15 5.59
N SER A 200 -23.64 -23.30 6.33
CA SER A 200 -22.93 -22.18 6.98
C SER A 200 -22.95 -20.93 6.10
N PRO A 201 -23.13 -19.71 6.65
CA PRO A 201 -23.20 -18.48 5.86
C PRO A 201 -21.90 -18.33 5.06
N HIS A 202 -21.90 -18.87 3.84
CA HIS A 202 -20.86 -18.65 2.87
C HIS A 202 -21.05 -17.20 2.44
N ARG A 203 -20.34 -16.28 3.12
CA ARG A 203 -19.96 -15.01 2.51
C ARG A 203 -19.13 -15.40 1.30
N ALA A 204 -19.76 -15.52 0.12
CA ALA A 204 -19.16 -16.21 -1.01
C ALA A 204 -17.77 -15.62 -1.33
N PRO A 205 -16.66 -16.39 -1.20
CA PRO A 205 -15.33 -15.88 -1.51
C PRO A 205 -15.12 -16.05 -3.01
N GLY A 206 -15.83 -15.27 -3.81
CA GLY A 206 -15.44 -15.10 -5.21
C GLY A 206 -14.10 -14.38 -5.23
N PHE A 207 -13.39 -14.41 -6.37
CA PHE A 207 -12.15 -13.65 -6.51
C PHE A 207 -12.35 -12.19 -6.07
N ASP A 208 -11.72 -11.82 -4.95
CA ASP A 208 -11.75 -10.48 -4.39
C ASP A 208 -10.52 -9.73 -4.89
N LEU A 209 -10.73 -8.58 -5.54
CA LEU A 209 -9.64 -7.71 -5.99
C LEU A 209 -8.84 -7.07 -4.85
N GLY A 210 -9.25 -7.29 -3.60
CA GLY A 210 -8.51 -6.92 -2.41
C GLY A 210 -8.78 -5.49 -1.94
N PRO A 211 -8.14 -5.07 -0.84
CA PRO A 211 -8.37 -3.75 -0.23
C PRO A 211 -7.88 -2.59 -1.09
N ASN A 212 -7.01 -2.83 -2.07
CA ASN A 212 -6.47 -1.80 -2.94
C ASN A 212 -7.46 -1.35 -4.02
N TRP A 213 -8.53 -2.10 -4.29
CA TRP A 213 -9.57 -1.69 -5.23
C TRP A 213 -10.42 -0.55 -4.64
N LYS A 214 -10.41 0.63 -5.28
CA LYS A 214 -11.18 1.81 -4.83
C LYS A 214 -12.39 2.13 -5.71
N GLY A 215 -12.73 1.22 -6.63
CA GLY A 215 -13.85 1.38 -7.56
C GLY A 215 -15.23 1.46 -6.87
N PRO A 216 -16.32 1.50 -7.66
CA PRO A 216 -16.36 1.28 -9.10
C PRO A 216 -15.77 2.47 -9.89
N TYR A 217 -15.01 2.17 -10.95
CA TYR A 217 -14.38 3.17 -11.83
C TYR A 217 -15.34 3.62 -12.95
N ILE A 218 -16.28 2.75 -13.32
CA ILE A 218 -17.42 3.05 -14.20
C ILE A 218 -18.68 2.45 -13.60
N ASN A 219 -19.84 2.96 -14.01
CA ASN A 219 -21.11 2.32 -13.68
C ASN A 219 -21.20 0.94 -14.34
N PRO A 220 -21.79 -0.07 -13.68
CA PRO A 220 -22.07 -1.33 -14.32
C PRO A 220 -22.82 -1.11 -15.64
N PRO A 221 -22.39 -1.74 -16.74
CA PRO A 221 -23.13 -1.67 -17.99
C PRO A 221 -24.51 -2.26 -17.79
N LEU A 222 -25.54 -1.45 -18.05
CA LEU A 222 -26.94 -1.86 -18.06
C LEU A 222 -27.42 -1.77 -19.49
N ASP A 223 -28.17 -2.78 -19.94
CA ASP A 223 -28.82 -2.71 -21.24
C ASP A 223 -29.92 -1.64 -21.22
N GLY A 224 -29.63 -0.51 -21.87
CA GLY A 224 -30.54 0.62 -22.03
C GLY A 224 -31.40 0.55 -23.30
N LEU A 225 -31.08 -0.35 -24.23
CA LEU A 225 -31.61 -0.35 -25.60
C LEU A 225 -32.34 -1.66 -25.91
N LEU A 226 -33.48 -1.87 -25.24
CA LEU A 226 -34.42 -2.95 -25.59
C LEU A 226 -35.09 -2.78 -26.98
N ALA A 227 -34.89 -1.65 -27.65
CA ALA A 227 -35.74 -1.21 -28.77
C ALA A 227 -35.19 -1.53 -30.17
N ASP A 228 -33.86 -1.75 -30.31
CA ASP A 228 -33.27 -2.26 -31.56
C ASP A 228 -33.37 -3.80 -31.65
N ALA A 229 -34.29 -4.38 -30.87
CA ALA A 229 -34.51 -5.81 -30.66
C ALA A 229 -35.16 -6.55 -31.83
N ASP A 230 -34.60 -6.42 -33.03
CA ASP A 230 -34.58 -7.53 -33.99
C ASP A 230 -33.54 -8.58 -33.54
N HIS A 231 -33.50 -8.88 -32.24
CA HIS A 231 -32.70 -9.98 -31.70
C HIS A 231 -33.30 -11.28 -32.19
N LEU A 232 -32.43 -12.22 -32.61
CA LEU A 232 -32.85 -13.54 -33.10
C LEU A 232 -33.63 -14.34 -32.05
N ALA A 233 -33.51 -14.01 -30.75
CA ALA A 233 -34.27 -14.65 -29.67
C ALA A 233 -34.79 -13.64 -28.62
N THR A 234 -36.00 -13.87 -28.11
CA THR A 234 -36.63 -13.06 -27.04
C THR A 234 -37.07 -13.88 -25.83
N SER A 235 -36.85 -15.19 -25.90
CA SER A 235 -37.17 -16.18 -24.89
C SER A 235 -36.15 -17.31 -24.90
N ASP A 236 -36.09 -18.10 -23.82
CA ASP A 236 -35.20 -19.27 -23.73
C ASP A 236 -35.49 -20.29 -24.84
N ALA A 237 -36.75 -20.39 -25.26
CA ALA A 237 -37.17 -21.26 -26.34
C ALA A 237 -36.65 -20.78 -27.70
N ASP A 238 -36.71 -19.47 -27.97
CA ASP A 238 -36.18 -18.90 -29.20
C ASP A 238 -34.66 -19.09 -29.26
N TYR A 239 -33.96 -18.86 -28.15
CA TYR A 239 -32.49 -19.03 -28.07
C TYR A 239 -32.08 -20.49 -28.22
N ALA A 240 -32.85 -21.42 -27.66
CA ALA A 240 -32.64 -22.85 -27.86
C ALA A 240 -32.93 -23.32 -29.30
N ALA A 241 -33.77 -22.59 -30.03
CA ALA A 241 -34.14 -22.89 -31.42
C ALA A 241 -33.14 -22.33 -32.46
N LEU A 242 -32.17 -21.50 -32.06
CA LEU A 242 -31.05 -21.12 -32.93
C LEU A 242 -30.22 -22.38 -33.21
N GLU A 243 -30.26 -22.91 -34.43
CA GLU A 243 -29.67 -24.22 -34.78
C GLU A 243 -28.19 -24.11 -35.18
N PRO A 244 -27.28 -24.80 -34.48
CA PRO A 244 -26.00 -25.20 -35.07
C PRO A 244 -26.24 -26.41 -35.99
N ARG A 245 -25.61 -26.46 -37.17
CA ARG A 245 -25.78 -27.61 -38.09
C ARG A 245 -25.04 -28.83 -37.55
N TRP A 246 -25.80 -29.88 -37.21
CA TRP A 246 -25.24 -31.20 -36.96
C TRP A 246 -24.99 -31.93 -38.28
N HIS A 247 -23.73 -32.25 -38.57
CA HIS A 247 -23.37 -32.95 -39.80
C HIS A 247 -23.59 -34.45 -39.62
N SER A 248 -24.61 -35.00 -40.29
CA SER A 248 -24.90 -36.44 -40.27
C SER A 248 -24.03 -37.25 -41.26
N SER A 249 -23.27 -36.58 -42.13
CA SER A 249 -22.36 -37.20 -43.11
C SER A 249 -21.28 -36.21 -43.59
N GLY A 250 -20.20 -36.71 -44.20
CA GLY A 250 -19.07 -35.89 -44.69
C GLY A 250 -17.84 -35.94 -43.78
N ALA A 251 -16.84 -35.10 -44.05
CA ALA A 251 -15.60 -35.03 -43.27
C ALA A 251 -15.83 -34.68 -41.78
N HIS A 252 -16.97 -34.06 -41.47
CA HIS A 252 -17.39 -33.68 -40.12
C HIS A 252 -18.61 -34.51 -39.63
N ALA A 253 -18.84 -35.71 -40.18
CA ALA A 253 -19.95 -36.56 -39.75
C ALA A 253 -19.91 -36.86 -38.24
N ASN A 254 -21.06 -36.76 -37.56
CA ASN A 254 -21.22 -36.87 -36.10
C ASN A 254 -20.55 -35.76 -35.28
N HIS A 255 -20.26 -34.63 -35.92
CA HIS A 255 -19.79 -33.42 -35.24
C HIS A 255 -20.83 -32.32 -35.44
N GLU A 256 -20.96 -31.48 -34.41
CA GLU A 256 -21.53 -30.15 -34.57
C GLU A 256 -20.38 -29.27 -35.06
N THR A 257 -20.45 -28.74 -36.28
CA THR A 257 -19.41 -27.82 -36.76
C THR A 257 -19.79 -26.43 -36.31
N TRP A 258 -19.45 -26.13 -35.06
CA TRP A 258 -19.38 -24.77 -34.54
C TRP A 258 -17.96 -24.19 -34.72
N GLU A 259 -16.95 -25.07 -34.87
CA GLU A 259 -15.51 -24.72 -34.92
C GLU A 259 -14.90 -24.63 -36.32
N ASP A 260 -15.49 -25.34 -37.29
CA ASP A 260 -15.01 -25.35 -38.67
C ASP A 260 -15.99 -24.58 -39.51
N GLY A 261 -15.85 -23.25 -39.43
CA GLY A 261 -16.19 -22.53 -40.61
C GLY A 261 -15.24 -22.90 -41.75
N ASP A 262 -15.74 -23.04 -42.97
CA ASP A 262 -14.92 -23.21 -44.15
C ASP A 262 -14.03 -21.96 -44.29
N TYR A 263 -12.82 -22.02 -43.72
CA TYR A 263 -11.84 -20.92 -43.64
C TYR A 263 -11.35 -20.44 -45.02
N LEU A 264 -11.88 -20.99 -46.11
CA LEU A 264 -11.61 -20.63 -47.49
C LEU A 264 -12.92 -20.40 -48.26
N PRO A 265 -13.73 -19.39 -47.91
CA PRO A 265 -14.87 -19.04 -48.74
C PRO A 265 -14.36 -18.67 -50.14
N ALA A 266 -15.08 -19.11 -51.17
CA ALA A 266 -14.72 -18.76 -52.53
C ALA A 266 -14.72 -17.23 -52.69
N PRO A 267 -13.77 -16.64 -53.45
CA PRO A 267 -13.70 -15.19 -53.62
C PRO A 267 -14.96 -14.68 -54.34
N ALA A 268 -15.92 -14.16 -53.56
CA ALA A 268 -17.25 -13.61 -53.88
C ALA A 268 -18.40 -14.24 -53.05
N GLU A 269 -18.14 -15.32 -52.32
CA GLU A 269 -19.01 -15.76 -51.24
C GLU A 269 -18.62 -14.97 -49.98
N PRO A 270 -19.56 -14.23 -49.35
CA PRO A 270 -19.29 -13.67 -48.05
C PRO A 270 -18.89 -14.83 -47.14
N GLY A 271 -17.66 -14.76 -46.59
CA GLY A 271 -17.14 -15.77 -45.69
C GLY A 271 -18.14 -16.11 -44.61
N GLU A 272 -18.16 -17.39 -44.22
CA GLU A 272 -19.04 -17.97 -43.22
C GLU A 272 -19.76 -16.94 -42.37
N PHE A 273 -21.01 -16.67 -42.72
CA PHE A 273 -21.87 -15.94 -41.81
C PHE A 273 -22.01 -16.81 -40.56
N PHE A 274 -21.31 -16.40 -39.51
CA PHE A 274 -21.78 -16.30 -38.14
C PHE A 274 -23.03 -17.14 -37.89
N ASP A 275 -22.91 -18.22 -37.10
CA ASP A 275 -24.10 -18.94 -36.71
C ASP A 275 -25.09 -17.98 -35.99
N ASP A 276 -26.39 -18.26 -36.08
CA ASP A 276 -27.42 -17.39 -35.48
C ASP A 276 -27.19 -17.19 -33.97
N LYS A 277 -26.45 -18.10 -33.32
CA LYS A 277 -26.07 -17.99 -31.92
C LYS A 277 -24.97 -16.95 -31.70
N GLU A 278 -23.95 -16.87 -32.54
CA GLU A 278 -22.88 -15.87 -32.47
C GLU A 278 -23.44 -14.48 -32.74
N SER A 279 -24.31 -14.35 -33.75
CA SER A 279 -25.08 -13.13 -33.98
C SER A 279 -25.91 -12.73 -32.75
N PHE A 280 -26.52 -13.71 -32.07
CA PHE A 280 -27.22 -13.46 -30.81
C PHE A 280 -26.27 -13.05 -29.67
N ARG A 281 -25.10 -13.69 -29.54
CA ARG A 281 -24.08 -13.39 -28.52
C ARG A 281 -23.55 -11.96 -28.64
N LEU A 282 -23.31 -11.50 -29.87
CA LEU A 282 -22.78 -10.15 -30.15
C LEU A 282 -23.78 -9.02 -29.85
N LEU A 283 -25.08 -9.34 -29.77
CA LEU A 283 -26.15 -8.37 -29.59
C LEU A 283 -26.74 -8.33 -28.16
N GLN A 284 -26.43 -9.31 -27.30
CA GLN A 284 -26.89 -9.28 -25.90
C GLN A 284 -25.91 -8.52 -25.00
N ASN A 285 -26.34 -7.36 -24.54
CA ASN A 285 -25.48 -6.38 -23.90
C ASN A 285 -25.64 -6.26 -22.39
N ASP A 286 -26.60 -6.95 -21.77
CA ASP A 286 -26.83 -6.81 -20.33
C ASP A 286 -25.59 -7.27 -19.55
N GLY A 287 -24.96 -6.35 -18.81
CA GLY A 287 -23.69 -6.61 -18.13
C GLY A 287 -22.44 -6.59 -19.02
N ARG A 288 -22.51 -6.09 -20.28
CA ARG A 288 -21.38 -5.92 -21.20
C ARG A 288 -21.22 -4.48 -21.66
N LEU A 289 -19.98 -4.03 -21.84
CA LEU A 289 -19.69 -2.70 -22.36
C LEU A 289 -20.01 -2.63 -23.85
N VAL A 290 -20.67 -1.57 -24.30
CA VAL A 290 -21.14 -1.45 -25.68
C VAL A 290 -20.60 -0.25 -26.44
N ASP A 291 -20.55 -0.39 -27.76
CA ASP A 291 -20.26 0.68 -28.71
C ASP A 291 -21.52 1.52 -29.06
N GLY A 292 -21.36 2.54 -29.91
CA GLY A 292 -22.46 3.40 -30.37
C GLY A 292 -23.46 2.71 -31.31
N TRP A 293 -23.18 1.48 -31.75
CA TRP A 293 -24.13 0.63 -32.48
C TRP A 293 -24.88 -0.34 -31.57
N GLY A 294 -24.61 -0.30 -30.26
CA GLY A 294 -25.25 -1.19 -29.30
C GLY A 294 -24.75 -2.62 -29.42
N ARG A 295 -23.47 -2.82 -29.75
CA ARG A 295 -22.83 -4.15 -29.71
C ARG A 295 -21.76 -4.18 -28.64
N ALA A 296 -21.49 -5.37 -28.11
CA ALA A 296 -20.44 -5.55 -27.13
C ALA A 296 -19.07 -5.12 -27.70
N LEU A 297 -18.33 -4.34 -26.92
CA LEU A 297 -16.92 -4.07 -27.18
C LEU A 297 -16.11 -5.33 -26.93
N ARG A 298 -15.10 -5.54 -27.77
CA ARG A 298 -14.13 -6.63 -27.62
C ARG A 298 -12.89 -6.16 -26.88
N PHE A 299 -12.37 -7.04 -26.03
CA PHE A 299 -11.21 -6.78 -25.19
C PHE A 299 -10.17 -7.88 -25.39
N PHE A 300 -8.90 -7.48 -25.51
CA PHE A 300 -7.79 -8.41 -25.63
C PHE A 300 -6.62 -7.92 -24.78
N ILE A 301 -5.82 -8.85 -24.26
CA ILE A 301 -4.53 -8.53 -23.64
C ILE A 301 -3.46 -9.34 -24.35
N THR A 302 -2.57 -8.68 -25.08
CA THR A 302 -1.52 -9.35 -25.85
C THR A 302 -0.14 -8.86 -25.46
N ALA A 303 0.91 -9.60 -25.82
CA ALA A 303 2.25 -9.06 -25.79
C ALA A 303 2.38 -7.82 -26.70
N ASP A 304 3.16 -6.83 -26.26
CA ASP A 304 3.52 -5.66 -27.06
C ASP A 304 4.67 -6.04 -28.02
N PRO A 305 4.45 -5.98 -29.34
CA PRO A 305 5.44 -6.43 -30.33
C PRO A 305 6.63 -5.48 -30.40
N ASP A 306 6.45 -4.24 -29.96
CA ASP A 306 7.50 -3.20 -29.95
C ASP A 306 8.31 -3.22 -28.65
N ALA A 307 7.88 -3.95 -27.61
CA ALA A 307 8.50 -3.95 -26.30
C ALA A 307 8.36 -5.31 -25.58
N ALA A 308 9.41 -6.13 -25.65
CA ALA A 308 9.45 -7.44 -25.02
C ALA A 308 9.15 -7.37 -23.50
N GLY A 309 8.20 -8.19 -23.04
CA GLY A 309 7.75 -8.23 -21.64
C GLY A 309 6.64 -7.22 -21.29
N GLU A 310 6.31 -6.32 -22.21
CA GLU A 310 5.16 -5.43 -22.10
C GLU A 310 3.92 -6.03 -22.76
N THR A 311 2.75 -5.52 -22.40
CA THR A 311 1.45 -5.96 -22.92
C THR A 311 0.61 -4.79 -23.40
N LEU A 312 -0.24 -5.07 -24.38
CA LEU A 312 -1.25 -4.16 -24.92
C LEU A 312 -2.62 -4.60 -24.44
N PHE A 313 -3.38 -3.66 -23.89
CA PHE A 313 -4.81 -3.82 -23.61
C PHE A 313 -5.61 -3.19 -24.74
N TRP A 314 -6.34 -4.02 -25.48
CA TRP A 314 -7.10 -3.62 -26.66
C TRP A 314 -8.57 -3.40 -26.30
N ILE A 315 -9.17 -2.37 -26.90
CA ILE A 315 -10.60 -2.12 -26.89
C ILE A 315 -11.02 -1.91 -28.34
N LEU A 316 -11.89 -2.77 -28.86
CA LEU A 316 -12.25 -2.81 -30.27
C LEU A 316 -13.78 -2.75 -30.46
N SER A 317 -14.20 -1.98 -31.45
CA SER A 317 -15.56 -1.94 -31.99
C SER A 317 -15.50 -2.27 -33.48
N GLU A 318 -16.34 -3.20 -33.91
CA GLU A 318 -16.41 -3.75 -35.28
C GLU A 318 -17.17 -2.86 -36.27
N GLY A 319 -17.20 -1.55 -36.04
CA GLY A 319 -17.76 -0.57 -37.00
C GLY A 319 -19.22 -0.78 -37.45
N PRO A 320 -19.77 0.02 -38.36
CA PRO A 320 -21.11 -0.22 -38.90
C PRO A 320 -21.29 -1.57 -39.61
N ASP A 321 -20.24 -2.16 -40.19
CA ASP A 321 -20.35 -3.36 -41.02
C ASP A 321 -20.41 -4.68 -40.23
N ARG A 322 -20.01 -4.66 -38.95
CA ARG A 322 -20.01 -5.84 -38.06
C ARG A 322 -19.00 -6.90 -38.48
N ALA A 323 -17.96 -6.50 -39.18
CA ALA A 323 -16.89 -7.38 -39.61
C ALA A 323 -15.57 -6.97 -38.96
N ALA A 324 -14.73 -7.97 -38.74
CA ALA A 324 -13.35 -7.77 -38.38
C ALA A 324 -12.56 -9.02 -38.78
N GLU A 325 -11.36 -8.80 -39.30
CA GLU A 325 -10.39 -9.87 -39.50
C GLU A 325 -9.46 -9.89 -38.28
N TYR A 326 -9.49 -11.04 -37.60
CA TYR A 326 -8.64 -11.33 -36.45
C TYR A 326 -7.51 -12.27 -36.90
N PRO A 327 -6.37 -12.29 -36.19
CA PRO A 327 -5.37 -13.35 -36.34
C PRO A 327 -6.07 -14.72 -36.26
N ASN A 328 -5.58 -15.68 -37.05
CA ASN A 328 -6.15 -17.02 -37.14
C ASN A 328 -6.05 -17.78 -35.80
N LYS A 329 -6.75 -18.90 -35.72
CA LYS A 329 -6.79 -19.76 -34.54
C LYS A 329 -5.62 -20.78 -34.53
N GLY A 330 -4.51 -20.52 -35.21
CA GLY A 330 -3.55 -21.58 -35.53
C GLY A 330 -4.25 -22.79 -36.21
N THR A 331 -3.75 -24.01 -36.00
CA THR A 331 -4.37 -25.24 -36.52
C THR A 331 -4.79 -26.19 -35.39
N CYS A 332 -6.05 -26.63 -35.38
CA CYS A 332 -6.53 -27.73 -34.54
C CYS A 332 -6.32 -29.07 -35.25
N ALA A 333 -5.60 -30.00 -34.62
CA ALA A 333 -5.49 -31.37 -35.10
C ALA A 333 -5.74 -32.35 -33.93
N SER A 334 -6.73 -33.24 -34.07
CA SER A 334 -7.04 -34.28 -33.08
C SER A 334 -7.29 -33.75 -31.66
N HIS A 335 -8.07 -32.66 -31.52
CA HIS A 335 -8.38 -31.96 -30.27
C HIS A 335 -7.18 -31.26 -29.60
N ALA A 336 -6.02 -31.22 -30.26
CA ALA A 336 -4.87 -30.43 -29.83
C ALA A 336 -4.76 -29.16 -30.70
N TRP A 337 -4.97 -28.00 -30.08
CA TRP A 337 -4.66 -26.71 -30.68
C TRP A 337 -3.15 -26.49 -30.68
N THR A 338 -2.57 -26.28 -31.86
CA THR A 338 -1.19 -25.80 -31.99
C THR A 338 -1.24 -24.29 -32.19
N PRO A 339 -0.86 -23.47 -31.18
CA PRO A 339 -0.84 -22.03 -31.32
C PRO A 339 0.21 -21.68 -32.36
N ASP A 340 -0.16 -20.84 -33.32
CA ASP A 340 0.86 -20.12 -34.04
C ASP A 340 1.29 -18.95 -33.16
N ALA A 341 2.53 -19.01 -32.65
CA ALA A 341 3.09 -17.97 -31.81
C ALA A 341 3.16 -16.59 -32.50
N ASN A 342 2.96 -16.53 -33.81
CA ASN A 342 2.89 -15.30 -34.59
C ASN A 342 1.45 -14.79 -34.79
N ASP A 343 0.45 -15.48 -34.25
CA ASP A 343 -0.97 -15.28 -34.51
C ASP A 343 -1.70 -14.67 -33.32
N ILE A 344 -1.05 -13.66 -32.75
CA ILE A 344 -1.58 -12.84 -31.65
C ILE A 344 -2.10 -11.52 -32.22
N MET A 345 -3.10 -10.90 -31.58
CA MET A 345 -3.70 -9.63 -32.05
C MET A 345 -2.67 -8.53 -32.36
N SER A 346 -1.54 -8.53 -31.67
CA SER A 346 -0.47 -7.56 -31.93
C SER A 346 0.35 -7.79 -33.19
N GLN A 347 0.29 -8.98 -33.79
CA GLN A 347 1.02 -9.34 -35.00
C GLN A 347 0.08 -9.58 -36.20
N GLY A 348 -1.11 -10.13 -35.97
CA GLY A 348 -2.04 -10.50 -37.06
C GLY A 348 -3.15 -9.49 -37.37
N TYR A 349 -3.42 -8.51 -36.51
CA TYR A 349 -4.46 -7.52 -36.80
C TYR A 349 -3.96 -6.48 -37.82
N ASP A 350 -4.49 -6.53 -39.05
CA ASP A 350 -4.23 -5.54 -40.10
C ASP A 350 -5.33 -4.46 -40.12
N PRO A 351 -5.04 -3.22 -39.69
CA PRO A 351 -6.01 -2.12 -39.75
C PRO A 351 -6.34 -1.66 -41.18
N GLU A 352 -5.53 -2.04 -42.18
CA GLU A 352 -5.75 -1.66 -43.59
C GLU A 352 -6.58 -2.71 -44.35
N ALA A 353 -6.76 -3.91 -43.77
CA ALA A 353 -7.62 -4.94 -44.33
C ALA A 353 -9.03 -4.39 -44.56
N ALA A 354 -9.64 -4.72 -45.70
CA ALA A 354 -10.89 -4.09 -46.14
C ALA A 354 -12.04 -4.20 -45.10
N VAL A 355 -12.07 -5.30 -44.35
CA VAL A 355 -13.05 -5.58 -43.28
C VAL A 355 -12.71 -4.94 -41.93
N ASN A 356 -11.56 -4.30 -41.81
CA ASN A 356 -11.12 -3.61 -40.60
C ASN A 356 -11.13 -2.08 -40.74
N GLN A 357 -11.45 -1.53 -41.91
CA GLN A 357 -11.30 -0.10 -42.20
C GLN A 357 -12.27 0.79 -41.40
N ASP A 358 -13.43 0.27 -41.01
CA ASP A 358 -14.43 0.97 -40.21
C ASP A 358 -14.34 0.65 -38.71
N ASN A 359 -13.42 -0.26 -38.34
CA ASN A 359 -13.17 -0.63 -36.95
C ASN A 359 -12.58 0.54 -36.16
N ILE A 360 -13.05 0.68 -34.93
CA ILE A 360 -12.53 1.67 -33.99
C ILE A 360 -11.72 0.90 -32.96
N VAL A 361 -10.41 1.12 -32.95
CA VAL A 361 -9.47 0.41 -32.08
C VAL A 361 -8.77 1.38 -31.14
N MET A 362 -8.74 1.05 -29.86
CA MET A 362 -7.94 1.71 -28.85
C MET A 362 -6.96 0.71 -28.24
N LYS A 363 -5.67 1.07 -28.21
CA LYS A 363 -4.61 0.27 -27.60
C LYS A 363 -4.04 1.04 -26.41
N LEU A 364 -3.93 0.39 -25.26
CA LEU A 364 -3.27 0.92 -24.07
C LEU A 364 -2.04 0.07 -23.79
N SER A 365 -0.84 0.65 -23.78
CA SER A 365 0.39 -0.12 -23.52
C SER A 365 0.76 -0.12 -22.04
N SER A 366 1.26 -1.24 -21.54
CA SER A 366 1.70 -1.34 -20.15
C SER A 366 2.95 -0.53 -19.88
N ARG A 367 3.76 -0.29 -20.92
CA ARG A 367 4.95 0.56 -20.85
C ARG A 367 4.62 1.99 -20.40
N ASP A 368 3.44 2.49 -20.79
CA ASP A 368 3.03 3.88 -20.56
C ASP A 368 2.82 4.16 -19.06
N TRP A 369 2.41 3.15 -18.29
CA TRP A 369 2.14 3.29 -16.86
C TRP A 369 3.15 2.55 -15.97
N ARG A 370 3.73 1.41 -16.39
CA ARG A 370 4.70 0.67 -15.57
C ARG A 370 5.95 1.49 -15.29
N ALA A 371 6.47 2.21 -16.29
CA ALA A 371 7.62 3.08 -16.11
C ALA A 371 7.33 4.22 -15.11
N LEU A 372 6.12 4.79 -15.17
CA LEU A 372 5.67 5.84 -14.25
C LEU A 372 5.51 5.31 -12.82
N LEU A 373 4.86 4.15 -12.63
CA LEU A 373 4.72 3.52 -11.32
C LEU A 373 6.08 3.11 -10.73
N ALA A 374 7.00 2.59 -11.55
CA ALA A 374 8.35 2.25 -11.12
C ALA A 374 9.15 3.49 -10.68
N GLN A 375 9.01 4.60 -11.41
CA GLN A 375 9.61 5.88 -11.03
C GLN A 375 9.00 6.42 -9.72
N GLU A 376 7.68 6.36 -9.59
CA GLU A 376 6.98 6.79 -8.37
C GLU A 376 7.42 5.96 -7.16
N ASN A 377 7.47 4.63 -7.31
CA ASN A 377 7.94 3.73 -6.26
C ASN A 377 9.38 4.04 -5.86
N ARG A 378 10.29 4.26 -6.82
CA ARG A 378 11.67 4.67 -6.51
C ARG A 378 11.72 5.96 -5.69
N ARG A 379 10.95 6.98 -6.10
CA ARG A 379 10.88 8.26 -5.37
C ARG A 379 10.35 8.07 -3.95
N LYS A 380 9.30 7.25 -3.78
CA LYS A 380 8.74 6.96 -2.47
C LYS A 380 9.75 6.19 -1.61
N SER A 381 10.46 5.21 -2.16
CA SER A 381 11.55 4.51 -1.47
C SER A 381 12.66 5.46 -1.03
N GLU A 382 13.09 6.38 -1.90
CA GLU A 382 14.11 7.40 -1.58
C GLU A 382 13.65 8.37 -0.48
N ALA A 383 12.40 8.86 -0.55
CA ALA A 383 11.82 9.73 0.45
C ALA A 383 11.67 9.03 1.81
N THR A 384 11.26 7.76 1.81
CA THR A 384 11.20 6.92 3.01
C THR A 384 12.59 6.67 3.57
N ALA A 385 13.59 6.38 2.75
CA ALA A 385 14.97 6.22 3.21
C ALA A 385 15.50 7.51 3.86
N ALA A 386 15.17 8.68 3.30
CA ALA A 386 15.51 9.97 3.92
C ALA A 386 14.80 10.19 5.26
N LEU A 387 13.53 9.75 5.40
CA LEU A 387 12.82 9.75 6.67
C LEU A 387 13.51 8.84 7.70
N LEU A 388 13.90 7.62 7.32
CA LEU A 388 14.62 6.70 8.20
C LEU A 388 15.97 7.27 8.65
N GLN A 389 16.69 7.98 7.77
CA GLN A 389 17.93 8.67 8.18
C GLN A 389 17.68 9.82 9.16
N ARG A 390 16.59 10.58 9.02
CA ARG A 390 16.20 11.57 10.03
C ARG A 390 15.87 10.93 11.37
N LEU A 391 15.17 9.79 11.36
CA LEU A 391 14.88 9.00 12.56
C LEU A 391 16.17 8.47 13.19
N ARG A 392 17.13 7.96 12.40
CA ARG A 392 18.46 7.59 12.89
C ARG A 392 19.14 8.74 13.62
N GLN A 393 19.16 9.93 13.01
CA GLN A 393 19.76 11.11 13.61
C GLN A 393 19.04 11.55 14.89
N ALA A 394 17.71 11.45 14.92
CA ALA A 394 16.92 11.72 16.13
C ALA A 394 17.24 10.73 17.25
N LEU A 395 17.47 9.46 16.93
CA LEU A 395 17.77 8.40 17.90
C LEU A 395 19.21 8.46 18.42
N ILE A 396 20.20 8.50 17.53
CA ILE A 396 21.63 8.32 17.87
C ILE A 396 22.54 9.45 17.37
N GLY A 397 21.99 10.55 16.85
CA GLY A 397 22.78 11.66 16.32
C GLY A 397 23.71 11.25 15.18
N ALA A 398 24.98 11.62 15.29
CA ALA A 398 26.03 11.25 14.33
C ALA A 398 26.76 9.95 14.68
N ALA A 399 26.37 9.22 15.74
CA ALA A 399 26.99 7.96 16.12
C ALA A 399 26.83 6.88 15.01
N PRO A 400 27.79 5.94 14.86
CA PRO A 400 29.00 5.78 15.67
C PRO A 400 30.18 6.66 15.22
N THR A 401 30.08 7.35 14.08
CA THR A 401 31.22 8.07 13.49
C THR A 401 31.41 9.48 14.05
N GLY A 402 30.46 9.98 14.81
CA GLY A 402 30.49 11.32 15.40
C GLY A 402 29.76 11.40 16.73
N PHE A 403 29.46 12.64 17.13
CA PHE A 403 28.81 12.95 18.40
C PHE A 403 27.36 12.46 18.44
N ASN A 404 26.99 11.73 19.49
CA ASN A 404 25.60 11.35 19.74
C ASN A 404 24.87 12.52 20.40
N SER A 405 24.03 13.20 19.63
CA SER A 405 23.13 14.26 20.11
C SER A 405 21.65 13.81 20.10
N GLY A 406 21.41 12.52 19.90
CA GLY A 406 20.09 11.95 19.75
C GLY A 406 19.44 11.62 21.09
N PHE A 407 18.27 10.98 21.01
CA PHE A 407 17.50 10.49 22.15
C PHE A 407 18.33 9.61 23.08
N THR A 408 19.09 8.65 22.53
CA THR A 408 19.85 7.69 23.33
C THR A 408 21.01 8.34 24.08
N ALA A 409 21.54 9.47 23.60
CA ALA A 409 22.56 10.22 24.33
C ALA A 409 22.03 10.79 25.64
N HIS A 410 20.79 11.27 25.64
CA HIS A 410 20.23 11.96 26.78
C HIS A 410 19.43 11.04 27.70
N LEU A 411 18.74 10.03 27.17
CA LEU A 411 17.91 9.11 27.97
C LEU A 411 18.60 7.77 28.25
N GLU A 412 19.72 7.47 27.60
CA GLU A 412 20.52 6.25 27.81
C GLU A 412 19.79 4.92 27.56
N ARG A 413 18.68 4.97 26.82
CA ARG A 413 17.88 3.83 26.40
C ARG A 413 17.26 4.08 25.03
N TRP A 414 16.74 3.02 24.42
CA TRP A 414 15.81 3.14 23.30
C TRP A 414 14.51 3.83 23.74
N PRO A 415 13.82 4.56 22.84
CA PRO A 415 12.50 5.07 23.16
C PRO A 415 11.54 3.91 23.38
N ARG A 416 10.58 4.10 24.29
CA ARG A 416 9.46 3.17 24.45
C ARG A 416 8.56 3.25 23.22
N LEU A 417 7.91 2.13 22.92
CA LEU A 417 7.01 2.02 21.78
C LEU A 417 5.57 2.08 22.26
N PHE A 418 4.80 2.98 21.68
CA PHE A 418 3.43 3.26 22.09
C PHE A 418 2.44 2.77 21.03
N ARG A 419 1.30 2.23 21.46
CA ARG A 419 0.16 1.90 20.59
C ARG A 419 -1.07 2.66 21.03
N TRP A 420 -1.96 2.93 20.07
CA TRP A 420 -3.23 3.57 20.36
C TRP A 420 -4.25 2.55 20.84
N GLU A 421 -4.73 2.72 22.06
CA GLU A 421 -5.77 1.88 22.63
C GLU A 421 -7.14 2.50 22.38
N SER A 422 -7.87 1.94 21.40
CA SER A 422 -9.18 2.48 21.01
C SER A 422 -10.19 2.51 22.17
N ALA A 423 -10.07 1.58 23.14
CA ALA A 423 -10.95 1.53 24.31
C ALA A 423 -10.69 2.70 25.28
N ALA A 424 -9.42 3.05 25.51
CA ALA A 424 -9.04 4.18 26.35
C ALA A 424 -9.10 5.52 25.61
N SER A 425 -9.07 5.48 24.27
CA SER A 425 -8.82 6.66 23.43
C SER A 425 -7.54 7.39 23.85
N ASP A 426 -6.51 6.61 24.16
CA ASP A 426 -5.20 7.10 24.58
C ASP A 426 -4.08 6.22 24.01
N TRP A 427 -2.86 6.74 24.06
CA TRP A 427 -1.65 5.98 23.80
C TRP A 427 -1.21 5.25 25.07
N ASP A 428 -0.70 4.03 24.91
CA ASP A 428 -0.11 3.22 26.00
C ASP A 428 1.19 2.58 25.49
N ASP A 429 2.15 2.30 26.37
CA ASP A 429 3.44 1.66 26.06
C ASP A 429 3.54 0.18 26.45
N GLN A 430 2.49 -0.36 27.08
CA GLN A 430 2.45 -1.73 27.56
C GLN A 430 1.05 -2.34 27.45
N GLU A 431 1.00 -3.68 27.38
CA GLU A 431 -0.24 -4.43 27.63
C GLU A 431 -0.15 -5.05 29.03
N GLY A 432 -0.91 -4.49 29.98
CA GLY A 432 -0.84 -4.88 31.39
C GLY A 432 0.46 -4.44 32.05
N ALA A 433 1.48 -5.30 32.04
CA ALA A 433 2.81 -5.02 32.60
C ALA A 433 3.95 -5.35 31.64
N THR A 434 3.61 -5.72 30.39
CA THR A 434 4.59 -6.11 29.37
C THR A 434 4.69 -5.00 28.35
N ALA A 435 5.88 -4.43 28.19
CA ALA A 435 6.12 -3.37 27.21
C ALA A 435 5.87 -3.86 25.78
N TYR A 436 5.39 -2.96 24.91
CA TYR A 436 5.22 -3.26 23.51
C TYR A 436 6.57 -3.44 22.78
N SER A 437 6.67 -4.53 22.02
CA SER A 437 7.77 -4.79 21.09
C SER A 437 7.55 -4.13 19.72
N VAL A 438 6.33 -3.66 19.43
CA VAL A 438 6.00 -2.91 18.20
C VAL A 438 5.11 -1.71 18.46
N GLY A 439 5.42 -0.55 17.87
CA GLY A 439 4.62 0.66 18.03
C GLY A 439 5.28 1.94 17.53
N GLN A 440 4.82 3.08 18.02
CA GLN A 440 5.31 4.42 17.64
C GLN A 440 6.22 5.02 18.74
N PRO A 441 7.37 5.62 18.40
CA PRO A 441 8.34 6.13 19.38
C PRO A 441 7.99 7.58 19.80
N ARG A 442 6.84 7.77 20.46
CA ARG A 442 6.29 9.12 20.77
C ARG A 442 7.24 10.02 21.54
N GLU A 443 8.07 9.44 22.39
CA GLU A 443 9.13 10.10 23.15
C GLU A 443 10.11 10.92 22.29
N LEU A 444 10.17 10.67 20.97
CA LEU A 444 10.97 11.45 20.04
C LEU A 444 10.40 12.84 19.74
N TRP A 445 9.11 13.11 19.97
CA TRP A 445 8.49 14.41 19.67
C TRP A 445 7.66 15.00 20.81
N THR A 446 7.40 14.26 21.88
CA THR A 446 6.72 14.77 23.08
C THR A 446 7.37 14.23 24.35
N ALA A 447 7.45 15.09 25.39
CA ALA A 447 7.86 14.67 26.73
C ALA A 447 6.73 13.97 27.49
N THR A 448 5.48 14.14 27.06
CA THR A 448 4.28 13.56 27.67
C THR A 448 3.60 12.66 26.63
N PRO A 449 4.05 11.39 26.48
CA PRO A 449 3.60 10.54 25.38
C PRO A 449 2.16 10.05 25.54
N THR A 450 1.67 9.90 26.77
CA THR A 450 0.35 9.36 27.14
C THR A 450 -0.35 10.32 28.12
N ALA A 451 -1.57 9.99 28.58
CA ALA A 451 -2.18 10.70 29.71
C ALA A 451 -1.67 10.21 31.08
N ASP A 452 -0.93 9.10 31.14
CA ASP A 452 -0.28 8.63 32.36
C ASP A 452 1.04 9.37 32.59
N SER A 453 1.07 10.22 33.62
CA SER A 453 2.27 10.95 34.02
C SER A 453 3.45 10.04 34.43
N SER A 454 3.22 8.75 34.68
CA SER A 454 4.31 7.80 34.92
C SER A 454 5.19 7.59 33.69
N ASP A 455 4.65 7.89 32.50
CA ASP A 455 5.36 7.84 31.23
C ASP A 455 6.06 9.15 30.87
N ASP A 456 5.81 10.22 31.62
CA ASP A 456 6.37 11.53 31.31
C ASP A 456 7.89 11.50 31.47
N LEU A 457 8.56 12.05 30.46
CA LEU A 457 10.00 12.19 30.48
C LEU A 457 10.38 13.43 31.29
N ALA A 458 11.07 13.18 32.41
CA ALA A 458 11.61 14.27 33.22
C ALA A 458 12.66 15.07 32.43
N PRO A 459 12.54 16.40 32.37
CA PRO A 459 13.65 17.23 31.95
C PRO A 459 14.75 17.12 33.01
N GLN A 460 15.98 16.78 32.60
CA GLN A 460 17.14 16.86 33.48
C GLN A 460 18.12 17.90 32.93
N GLY A 461 18.71 18.70 33.82
CA GLY A 461 19.52 19.87 33.44
C GLY A 461 20.95 19.54 32.99
N TRP A 462 21.50 18.42 33.44
CA TRP A 462 22.93 18.12 33.30
C TRP A 462 23.24 17.10 32.19
N GLY A 463 22.62 17.28 31.02
CA GLY A 463 22.90 16.51 29.80
C GLY A 463 22.32 15.10 29.73
N LEU A 464 21.68 14.66 30.81
CA LEU A 464 20.81 13.50 30.85
C LEU A 464 19.34 13.99 30.82
N GLY A 465 18.38 13.10 30.60
CA GLY A 465 16.95 13.42 30.53
C GLY A 465 16.49 14.07 29.23
N TRP A 466 15.18 14.26 29.08
CA TRP A 466 14.62 14.78 27.83
C TRP A 466 14.93 16.27 27.67
N GLN A 467 15.62 16.62 26.57
CA GLN A 467 16.08 17.99 26.31
C GLN A 467 15.11 18.76 25.40
N ARG A 468 14.56 18.08 24.39
CA ARG A 468 13.73 18.68 23.34
C ARG A 468 13.03 17.60 22.54
N ALA A 469 12.07 18.01 21.71
CA ALA A 469 11.60 17.20 20.60
C ALA A 469 12.76 16.97 19.61
N TYR A 470 13.04 15.70 19.30
CA TYR A 470 14.05 15.28 18.33
C TYR A 470 13.48 15.19 16.92
N LEU A 471 12.15 15.09 16.81
CA LEU A 471 11.39 15.13 15.56
C LEU A 471 10.17 16.04 15.72
N ASP A 472 9.70 16.56 14.60
CA ASP A 472 8.39 17.19 14.55
C ASP A 472 7.30 16.13 14.79
N ALA A 473 6.27 16.51 15.54
CA ALA A 473 5.14 15.63 15.76
C ALA A 473 4.47 15.25 14.43
N PRO A 474 4.14 13.97 14.20
CA PRO A 474 3.41 13.56 13.00
C PRO A 474 2.07 14.30 12.89
N ALA A 475 1.60 14.51 11.66
CA ALA A 475 0.28 15.07 11.42
C ALA A 475 -0.82 14.11 11.93
N GLY A 476 -1.98 14.66 12.31
CA GLY A 476 -3.10 13.88 12.83
C GLY A 476 -3.30 14.06 14.35
N ALA A 477 -4.26 13.33 14.90
CA ALA A 477 -4.58 13.30 16.33
C ALA A 477 -5.04 11.89 16.72
N GLY A 478 -4.88 11.54 17.99
CA GLY A 478 -5.22 10.21 18.49
C GLY A 478 -4.52 9.10 17.71
N ALA A 479 -5.29 8.11 17.24
CA ALA A 479 -4.80 6.98 16.44
C ALA A 479 -4.07 7.41 15.15
N ASP A 480 -4.42 8.56 14.57
CA ASP A 480 -3.85 8.99 13.30
C ASP A 480 -2.48 9.67 13.44
N GLN A 481 -2.08 10.03 14.67
CA GLN A 481 -0.81 10.70 14.96
C GLN A 481 0.36 9.71 14.96
N GLN A 482 0.65 9.14 13.79
CA GLN A 482 1.65 8.10 13.56
C GLN A 482 2.69 8.57 12.53
N LEU A 483 3.92 8.09 12.66
CA LEU A 483 4.90 8.23 11.59
C LEU A 483 4.43 7.45 10.38
N ARG A 484 4.45 8.09 9.21
CA ARG A 484 4.05 7.47 7.95
C ARG A 484 5.18 7.54 6.92
N ASP A 485 5.30 6.48 6.14
CA ASP A 485 6.20 6.43 5.00
C ASP A 485 5.67 7.23 3.80
N ALA A 486 6.44 7.27 2.71
CA ALA A 486 6.05 8.01 1.51
C ALA A 486 4.86 7.39 0.74
N TRP A 487 4.44 6.17 1.08
CA TRP A 487 3.20 5.56 0.58
C TRP A 487 1.99 5.88 1.47
N GLY A 488 2.19 6.63 2.56
CA GLY A 488 1.15 7.01 3.53
C GLY A 488 0.82 5.90 4.53
N ARG A 489 1.60 4.82 4.55
CA ARG A 489 1.43 3.70 5.48
C ARG A 489 2.13 4.01 6.79
N GLU A 490 1.62 3.47 7.89
CA GLU A 490 2.30 3.52 9.17
C GLU A 490 3.70 2.91 9.05
N LEU A 491 4.69 3.64 9.56
CA LEU A 491 6.04 3.15 9.75
C LEU A 491 6.09 2.28 11.01
N LEU A 492 6.56 1.04 10.87
CA LEU A 492 6.62 0.08 11.96
C LEU A 492 7.98 0.15 12.63
N LEU A 493 8.00 0.14 13.96
CA LEU A 493 9.22 0.03 14.75
C LEU A 493 9.14 -1.21 15.61
N PHE A 494 10.18 -2.04 15.56
CA PHE A 494 10.29 -3.26 16.33
C PHE A 494 11.47 -3.15 17.30
N HIS A 495 11.24 -3.46 18.57
CA HIS A 495 12.24 -3.52 19.61
C HIS A 495 12.56 -4.97 19.95
N ASP A 496 13.79 -5.38 19.68
CA ASP A 496 14.33 -6.68 20.08
C ASP A 496 15.06 -6.51 21.41
N ALA A 497 14.38 -6.93 22.47
CA ALA A 497 14.90 -6.86 23.82
C ALA A 497 16.09 -7.81 24.05
N GLY A 498 16.15 -8.94 23.34
CA GLY A 498 17.23 -9.92 23.47
C GLY A 498 18.53 -9.47 22.79
N GLY A 499 18.42 -8.91 21.59
CA GLY A 499 19.51 -8.33 20.81
C GLY A 499 19.84 -6.87 21.18
N ASN A 500 18.98 -6.21 21.95
CA ASN A 500 19.06 -4.78 22.29
C ASN A 500 19.18 -3.91 21.02
N ALA A 501 18.28 -4.14 20.08
CA ALA A 501 18.27 -3.49 18.77
C ALA A 501 16.88 -2.97 18.41
N LEU A 502 16.86 -1.96 17.55
CA LEU A 502 15.64 -1.35 17.04
C LEU A 502 15.62 -1.45 15.51
N LEU A 503 14.54 -1.98 14.94
CA LEU A 503 14.30 -2.01 13.50
C LEU A 503 13.20 -1.03 13.15
N LEU A 504 13.48 -0.14 12.20
CA LEU A 504 12.48 0.71 11.57
C LEU A 504 12.18 0.14 10.20
N LEU A 505 10.90 -0.10 9.90
CA LEU A 505 10.44 -0.77 8.69
C LEU A 505 9.30 -0.01 8.03
N SER A 506 9.49 0.31 6.75
CA SER A 506 8.41 0.64 5.83
C SER A 506 8.10 -0.59 4.97
N ARG A 507 6.81 -0.88 4.84
CA ARG A 507 6.25 -2.05 4.13
C ARG A 507 6.24 -1.89 2.60
N GLY A 508 7.10 -1.04 2.07
CA GLY A 508 7.24 -0.82 0.63
C GLY A 508 5.95 -0.39 -0.07
N ALA A 509 5.86 -0.75 -1.35
CA ALA A 509 4.75 -0.45 -2.25
C ALA A 509 3.61 -1.45 -2.11
N ASP A 510 3.89 -2.72 -1.87
CA ASP A 510 2.88 -3.78 -1.73
C ASP A 510 2.18 -3.74 -0.36
N GLY A 511 2.81 -3.12 0.66
CA GLY A 511 2.28 -3.02 2.01
C GLY A 511 2.44 -4.31 2.81
N LEU A 512 3.26 -5.24 2.34
CA LEU A 512 3.53 -6.53 2.96
C LEU A 512 4.89 -6.51 3.67
N TYR A 513 5.05 -7.46 4.58
CA TYR A 513 6.33 -7.81 5.19
C TYR A 513 6.16 -9.18 5.86
N ALA A 514 7.25 -9.89 6.06
CA ALA A 514 7.26 -11.16 6.78
C ALA A 514 8.55 -11.31 7.59
N PHE A 515 8.43 -11.85 8.80
CA PHE A 515 9.57 -12.19 9.64
C PHE A 515 9.75 -13.71 9.69
N GLY A 516 10.21 -14.30 8.57
CA GLY A 516 10.37 -15.75 8.46
C GLY A 516 9.14 -16.55 8.91
N SER A 517 9.32 -17.83 9.24
CA SER A 517 8.34 -18.51 10.09
C SER A 517 8.52 -17.96 11.51
N THR A 518 7.71 -16.98 11.89
CA THR A 518 7.36 -16.80 13.31
C THR A 518 6.82 -18.14 13.85
N VAL A 519 6.74 -18.30 15.17
CA VAL A 519 6.39 -19.58 15.83
C VAL A 519 5.08 -20.21 15.29
N ASP A 520 4.25 -19.42 14.62
CA ASP A 520 2.95 -19.78 14.07
C ASP A 520 2.97 -20.08 12.56
N GLY A 521 4.11 -19.91 11.87
CA GLY A 521 4.31 -20.28 10.46
C GLY A 521 3.56 -19.43 9.43
N ALA A 522 2.83 -18.39 9.84
CA ALA A 522 1.91 -17.66 8.96
C ALA A 522 2.55 -16.47 8.20
N GLY A 523 3.79 -16.07 8.50
CA GLY A 523 4.47 -14.96 7.82
C GLY A 523 3.71 -13.63 7.88
N GLN A 524 2.91 -13.41 8.93
CA GLN A 524 2.11 -12.20 9.13
C GLN A 524 2.72 -11.30 10.23
N GLU A 525 2.19 -10.09 10.36
CA GLU A 525 2.39 -9.20 11.51
C GLU A 525 2.26 -10.00 12.82
N PRO A 526 3.12 -9.74 13.85
CA PRO A 526 3.00 -10.41 15.14
C PRO A 526 1.55 -10.36 15.64
N ALA A 527 1.04 -11.51 16.07
CA ALA A 527 -0.35 -11.60 16.53
C ALA A 527 -0.58 -10.76 17.80
N ASN A 528 0.49 -10.52 18.57
CA ASN A 528 0.49 -9.64 19.73
C ASN A 528 1.63 -8.59 19.62
N ALA A 529 1.35 -7.35 20.01
CA ALA A 529 2.35 -6.30 20.10
C ALA A 529 3.33 -6.44 21.27
N THR A 530 3.15 -7.39 22.17
CA THR A 530 4.11 -7.71 23.23
C THR A 530 4.91 -8.97 22.96
N GLU A 531 4.79 -9.56 21.76
CA GLU A 531 5.54 -10.76 21.41
C GLU A 531 7.04 -10.45 21.32
N ASP A 532 7.88 -11.31 21.91
CA ASP A 532 9.33 -11.18 21.81
C ASP A 532 9.78 -11.25 20.35
N PHE A 533 10.61 -10.29 19.95
CA PHE A 533 11.01 -10.11 18.56
C PHE A 533 12.49 -10.47 18.36
N ASP A 534 12.80 -11.40 17.46
CA ASP A 534 14.17 -11.68 17.02
C ASP A 534 14.45 -11.01 15.68
N LEU A 535 15.22 -9.92 15.68
CA LEU A 535 15.54 -9.18 14.46
C LEU A 535 16.43 -9.94 13.48
N ASP A 536 17.14 -10.98 13.94
CA ASP A 536 17.96 -11.81 13.05
C ASP A 536 17.09 -12.75 12.18
N ALA A 537 15.80 -12.90 12.50
CA ALA A 537 14.84 -13.64 11.67
C ALA A 537 14.30 -12.85 10.47
N TYR A 538 14.56 -11.53 10.38
CA TYR A 538 14.14 -10.72 9.25
C TYR A 538 15.02 -10.96 8.01
N ASP A 539 14.46 -11.58 6.97
CA ASP A 539 15.15 -11.79 5.70
C ASP A 539 14.65 -10.82 4.61
N PRO A 540 15.45 -9.81 4.21
CA PRO A 540 15.08 -8.85 3.18
C PRO A 540 14.93 -9.45 1.77
N VAL A 541 15.36 -10.70 1.54
CA VAL A 541 15.30 -11.38 0.23
C VAL A 541 13.95 -12.07 0.00
N THR A 542 13.18 -12.32 1.07
CA THR A 542 11.85 -12.95 0.97
C THR A 542 10.94 -12.11 0.07
N PRO A 543 10.11 -12.71 -0.82
CA PRO A 543 9.29 -11.95 -1.78
C PRO A 543 8.45 -10.81 -1.18
N SER A 544 7.91 -11.00 0.03
CA SER A 544 7.14 -9.99 0.77
C SER A 544 7.96 -8.87 1.40
N ASN A 545 9.30 -8.95 1.36
CA ASN A 545 10.21 -7.98 1.94
C ASN A 545 11.06 -7.25 0.90
N GLN A 546 10.97 -7.62 -0.38
CA GLN A 546 11.88 -7.14 -1.42
C GLN A 546 11.76 -5.64 -1.70
N ASP A 547 10.59 -5.06 -1.48
CA ASP A 547 10.33 -3.63 -1.65
C ASP A 547 10.33 -2.84 -0.32
N ASN A 548 10.57 -3.51 0.81
CA ASN A 548 10.67 -2.87 2.11
C ASN A 548 11.87 -1.95 2.20
N VAL A 549 11.70 -0.84 2.91
CA VAL A 549 12.79 0.06 3.27
C VAL A 549 13.03 -0.06 4.75
N VAL A 550 14.20 -0.57 5.13
CA VAL A 550 14.51 -0.90 6.53
C VAL A 550 15.74 -0.18 7.05
N LEU A 551 15.78 0.04 8.36
CA LEU A 551 16.93 0.54 9.09
C LEU A 551 17.03 -0.20 10.43
N ARG A 552 18.10 -0.98 10.62
CA ARG A 552 18.45 -1.62 11.88
C ARG A 552 19.44 -0.76 12.66
N LEU A 553 19.19 -0.58 13.94
CA LEU A 553 20.04 0.15 14.88
C LEU A 553 20.33 -0.74 16.09
N ASP A 554 21.55 -1.25 16.17
CA ASP A 554 22.02 -2.02 17.32
C ASP A 554 22.55 -1.10 18.42
N ALA A 555 22.40 -1.49 19.70
CA ALA A 555 22.89 -0.68 20.81
C ALA A 555 24.40 -0.42 20.76
N VAL A 556 25.17 -1.31 20.13
CA VAL A 556 26.62 -1.14 19.92
C VAL A 556 26.97 0.14 19.14
N LEU A 557 26.02 0.70 18.37
CA LEU A 557 26.23 1.94 17.64
C LEU A 557 26.36 3.16 18.54
N TRP A 558 25.86 3.09 19.78
CA TRP A 558 25.86 4.22 20.71
C TRP A 558 26.30 3.85 22.13
N ARG A 559 26.48 2.56 22.45
CA ARG A 559 26.97 2.07 23.74
C ARG A 559 28.04 0.99 23.53
N PRO A 560 29.16 1.02 24.27
CA PRO A 560 29.50 2.01 25.29
C PRO A 560 30.07 3.31 24.70
N GLY A 561 29.93 4.40 25.44
CA GLY A 561 30.65 5.64 25.24
C GLY A 561 32.01 5.58 25.92
N TYR A 562 33.03 6.08 25.23
CA TYR A 562 34.41 6.14 25.66
C TYR A 562 34.81 7.57 26.00
N PHE A 563 35.46 7.74 27.14
CA PHE A 563 36.01 9.01 27.62
C PHE A 563 37.17 8.73 28.57
N LEU A 564 38.21 9.56 28.52
CA LEU A 564 39.35 9.46 29.42
C LEU A 564 39.84 10.86 29.79
N LEU A 565 39.81 11.17 31.07
CA LEU A 565 40.41 12.36 31.66
C LEU A 565 41.46 11.92 32.70
N PRO A 566 42.75 11.80 32.31
CA PRO A 566 43.80 11.28 33.19
C PRO A 566 44.08 12.14 34.42
N ARG A 567 43.83 13.45 34.35
CA ARG A 567 44.14 14.38 35.44
C ARG A 567 43.21 15.57 35.49
N VAL A 568 42.75 15.90 36.69
CA VAL A 568 42.09 17.18 37.02
C VAL A 568 42.93 17.89 38.08
N THR A 569 43.09 19.20 37.95
CA THR A 569 43.76 20.05 38.93
C THR A 569 42.91 21.29 39.14
N LEU A 570 42.44 21.49 40.37
CA LEU A 570 41.66 22.66 40.77
C LEU A 570 42.50 23.47 41.76
N PHE A 571 42.81 24.72 41.41
CA PHE A 571 43.57 25.62 42.27
C PHE A 571 42.67 26.37 43.23
N ASN A 572 43.22 26.78 44.38
CA ASN A 572 42.59 27.67 45.34
C ASN A 572 41.21 27.18 45.85
N ILE A 573 41.07 25.86 46.07
CA ILE A 573 39.80 25.29 46.54
C ILE A 573 39.67 25.37 48.07
N ASP A 574 38.47 25.11 48.59
CA ASP A 574 38.28 24.76 49.99
C ASP A 574 38.20 23.23 50.10
N PRO A 575 39.20 22.55 50.69
CA PRO A 575 39.24 21.10 50.78
C PRO A 575 38.05 20.47 51.52
N ALA A 576 37.38 21.22 52.41
CA ALA A 576 36.23 20.71 53.15
C ALA A 576 34.97 20.63 52.28
N THR A 577 34.80 21.59 51.37
CA THR A 577 33.54 21.80 50.63
C THR A 577 33.66 21.48 49.15
N CYS A 578 34.85 21.41 48.57
CA CYS A 578 34.97 21.16 47.13
C CYS A 578 34.56 19.71 46.76
N ARG A 579 33.72 19.58 45.73
CA ARG A 579 33.23 18.33 45.16
C ARG A 579 33.37 18.32 43.64
N ALA A 580 33.44 17.13 43.07
CA ALA A 580 33.40 16.92 41.63
C ALA A 580 32.44 15.78 41.29
N THR A 581 31.58 15.95 40.29
CA THR A 581 30.67 14.91 39.81
C THR A 581 30.74 14.78 38.29
N PHE A 582 31.02 13.58 37.79
CA PHE A 582 30.90 13.27 36.37
C PHE A 582 29.60 12.52 36.09
N HIS A 583 28.63 13.22 35.50
CA HIS A 583 27.34 12.66 35.11
C HIS A 583 27.48 11.82 33.85
N ARG A 584 28.10 10.63 33.95
CA ARG A 584 28.26 9.68 32.83
C ARG A 584 27.01 8.84 32.56
N SER A 585 26.18 8.64 33.58
CA SER A 585 24.91 7.92 33.53
C SER A 585 23.90 8.45 34.56
N ALA A 586 22.64 8.04 34.44
CA ALA A 586 21.59 8.42 35.40
C ALA A 586 21.80 7.83 36.80
N ALA A 587 22.46 6.67 36.90
CA ALA A 587 22.80 6.01 38.15
C ALA A 587 24.25 6.31 38.54
N LEU A 588 24.46 7.40 39.28
CA LEU A 588 25.78 7.82 39.77
C LEU A 588 26.31 6.85 40.85
N VAL A 589 27.61 6.58 40.83
CA VAL A 589 28.30 5.74 41.82
C VAL A 589 29.22 6.58 42.70
N ASP A 590 28.96 6.62 44.01
CA ASP A 590 29.81 7.34 44.97
C ASP A 590 31.25 6.82 44.95
N GLY A 591 32.22 7.74 45.03
CA GLY A 591 33.66 7.45 44.97
C GLY A 591 34.20 7.15 43.57
N VAL A 592 33.33 7.12 42.54
CA VAL A 592 33.75 7.00 41.13
C VAL A 592 33.24 8.17 40.31
N ASP A 593 31.93 8.39 40.34
CA ASP A 593 31.30 9.51 39.65
C ASP A 593 31.33 10.76 40.50
N ARG A 594 31.22 10.60 41.83
CA ARG A 594 31.24 11.69 42.81
C ARG A 594 32.52 11.61 43.64
N LEU A 595 33.33 12.65 43.58
CA LEU A 595 34.62 12.77 44.24
C LEU A 595 34.60 13.93 45.23
N LYS A 596 35.28 13.76 46.37
CA LYS A 596 35.42 14.75 47.44
C LYS A 596 36.90 15.10 47.67
N ALA A 597 37.18 16.41 47.80
CA ALA A 597 38.53 16.89 48.07
C ALA A 597 39.09 16.31 49.38
N GLY A 598 40.38 15.95 49.35
CA GLY A 598 41.09 15.31 50.48
C GLY A 598 40.72 13.84 50.74
N VAL A 599 39.67 13.31 50.10
CA VAL A 599 39.29 11.89 50.15
C VAL A 599 39.74 11.18 48.88
N ASP A 600 39.35 11.71 47.72
CA ASP A 600 39.53 11.06 46.42
C ASP A 600 40.68 11.66 45.59
N GLY A 601 41.54 12.46 46.24
CA GLY A 601 42.70 13.09 45.62
C GLY A 601 43.60 13.76 46.66
N VAL A 602 44.78 14.21 46.23
CA VAL A 602 45.72 14.89 47.12
C VAL A 602 45.49 16.39 47.01
N VAL A 603 45.45 17.06 48.17
CA VAL A 603 45.49 18.51 48.25
C VAL A 603 46.94 18.93 48.46
N THR A 604 47.47 19.74 47.56
CA THR A 604 48.88 20.15 47.50
C THR A 604 49.01 21.64 47.22
N ASP A 605 50.24 22.13 47.17
CA ASP A 605 50.63 23.43 46.61
C ASP A 605 51.19 23.16 45.20
N ALA A 606 50.30 22.95 44.23
CA ALA A 606 50.63 22.59 42.86
C ALA A 606 50.98 23.81 41.98
N ASP A 607 50.42 24.98 42.27
CA ASP A 607 50.73 26.24 41.57
C ASP A 607 51.93 27.01 42.18
N GLY A 608 52.33 26.68 43.41
CA GLY A 608 53.52 27.22 44.07
C GLY A 608 53.27 28.52 44.83
N ASP A 609 52.02 28.85 45.18
CA ASP A 609 51.67 30.06 45.91
C ASP A 609 51.93 29.97 47.43
N GLY A 610 52.23 28.76 47.93
CA GLY A 610 52.54 28.48 49.33
C GLY A 610 51.36 27.99 50.19
N ALA A 611 50.16 27.86 49.61
CA ALA A 611 48.99 27.25 50.23
C ALA A 611 48.78 25.81 49.75
N ALA A 612 48.29 24.95 50.63
CA ALA A 612 47.96 23.56 50.29
C ALA A 612 46.46 23.45 50.04
N ASP A 613 46.01 24.06 48.96
CA ASP A 613 44.61 24.19 48.54
C ASP A 613 44.39 23.83 47.06
N ASP A 614 45.36 23.15 46.43
CA ASP A 614 45.22 22.64 45.08
C ASP A 614 44.83 21.17 45.07
N TRP A 615 43.64 20.87 44.58
CA TRP A 615 43.12 19.50 44.52
C TRP A 615 43.50 18.83 43.20
N VAL A 616 44.35 17.80 43.30
CA VAL A 616 44.79 16.98 42.18
C VAL A 616 44.10 15.61 42.22
N ILE A 617 43.39 15.29 41.15
CA ILE A 617 42.70 14.01 40.93
C ILE A 617 43.36 13.30 39.74
N GLY A 618 43.64 12.00 39.90
CA GLY A 618 44.35 11.19 38.92
C GLY A 618 45.85 11.50 38.85
N ASP A 619 46.62 10.60 38.23
CA ASP A 619 48.08 10.73 38.12
C ASP A 619 48.57 11.18 36.73
N GLY A 620 47.64 11.50 35.82
CA GLY A 620 47.96 11.86 34.44
C GLY A 620 48.20 10.66 33.52
N THR A 621 48.00 9.43 34.01
CA THR A 621 48.06 8.21 33.20
C THR A 621 46.68 7.63 32.96
N ALA A 622 46.57 6.76 31.94
CA ALA A 622 45.34 6.00 31.70
C ALA A 622 45.10 4.90 32.74
N VAL A 623 46.07 4.60 33.60
CA VAL A 623 45.99 3.55 34.62
C VAL A 623 45.25 4.04 35.86
N ASN A 624 45.49 5.30 36.25
CA ASN A 624 44.82 5.95 37.38
C ASN A 624 44.26 7.33 36.95
N PRO A 625 43.27 7.32 36.04
CA PRO A 625 42.69 8.56 35.54
C PRO A 625 41.78 9.21 36.59
N ALA A 626 41.54 10.52 36.46
CA ALA A 626 40.54 11.22 37.25
C ALA A 626 39.11 10.74 36.91
N PHE A 627 38.82 10.61 35.62
CA PHE A 627 37.56 10.03 35.14
C PHE A 627 37.81 9.17 33.90
N ALA A 628 37.10 8.03 33.81
CA ALA A 628 37.14 7.16 32.64
C ALA A 628 35.79 6.51 32.39
N CYS A 629 35.49 6.27 31.11
CA CYS A 629 34.39 5.45 30.62
C CYS A 629 34.94 4.53 29.52
N SER A 630 34.71 3.23 29.66
CA SER A 630 35.07 2.23 28.66
C SER A 630 34.23 0.96 28.82
N ASP A 631 34.20 0.13 27.76
CA ASP A 631 33.65 -1.23 27.77
C ASP A 631 34.29 -2.15 28.83
N LEU A 632 35.59 -1.99 29.08
CA LEU A 632 36.36 -2.81 30.01
C LEU A 632 36.21 -2.39 31.48
N SER A 633 35.77 -1.16 31.72
CA SER A 633 35.51 -0.68 33.06
C SER A 633 34.15 -1.17 33.56
N SER A 634 33.97 -1.28 34.88
CA SER A 634 32.64 -1.40 35.51
C SER A 634 31.72 -0.18 35.26
N HIS A 635 32.17 0.76 34.43
CA HIS A 635 31.73 2.12 34.33
C HIS A 635 31.40 2.46 32.88
N GLN A 636 30.35 1.83 32.38
CA GLN A 636 29.86 2.04 31.02
C GLN A 636 28.86 3.20 31.01
N GLY A 637 29.11 4.20 30.16
CA GLY A 637 28.14 5.23 29.81
C GLY A 637 27.62 5.02 28.39
N ALA A 638 26.52 5.67 28.04
CA ALA A 638 26.13 5.84 26.64
C ALA A 638 26.98 6.95 25.98
N SER A 639 27.15 6.89 24.67
CA SER A 639 27.77 7.99 23.92
C SER A 639 26.88 9.24 23.96
N GLY A 640 27.48 10.42 24.03
CA GLY A 640 26.77 11.70 24.06
C GLY A 640 27.43 12.76 24.92
N ALA A 641 26.79 13.92 25.10
CA ALA A 641 27.26 14.94 26.03
C ALA A 641 27.11 14.45 27.47
N ARG A 642 28.17 14.60 28.27
CA ARG A 642 28.18 14.34 29.72
C ARG A 642 28.72 15.55 30.43
N TYR A 643 28.21 15.81 31.61
CA TYR A 643 28.58 16.98 32.40
C TYR A 643 29.58 16.58 33.48
N LEU A 644 30.69 17.32 33.56
CA LEU A 644 31.56 17.35 34.73
C LEU A 644 31.21 18.60 35.52
N LEU A 645 30.67 18.41 36.72
CA LEU A 645 30.36 19.47 37.67
C LEU A 645 31.43 19.54 38.73
N LEU A 646 31.84 20.74 39.06
CA LEU A 646 32.81 21.05 40.11
C LEU A 646 32.18 22.15 40.94
N TRP A 647 32.09 22.01 42.27
CA TRP A 647 31.42 23.02 43.09
C TRP A 647 31.88 23.02 44.54
N HIS A 648 31.49 24.07 45.27
CA HIS A 648 31.59 24.12 46.72
C HIS A 648 30.25 23.75 47.35
N ASP A 649 30.22 22.56 47.94
CA ASP A 649 29.12 21.97 48.70
C ASP A 649 29.11 22.60 50.10
N ALA A 650 28.34 23.68 50.26
CA ALA A 650 28.34 24.55 51.43
C ALA A 650 27.63 23.92 52.62
N ASP A 651 26.74 22.95 52.39
CA ASP A 651 25.97 22.26 53.42
C ASP A 651 26.37 20.78 53.63
N ASP A 652 27.35 20.29 52.86
CA ASP A 652 27.90 18.92 52.91
C ASP A 652 26.85 17.83 52.60
N ASN A 653 25.85 18.16 51.77
CA ASN A 653 24.81 17.21 51.33
C ASN A 653 25.23 16.41 50.08
N GLY A 654 26.33 16.80 49.41
CA GLY A 654 26.85 16.13 48.21
C GLY A 654 26.06 16.42 46.93
N GLU A 655 25.18 17.41 46.96
CA GLU A 655 24.39 17.94 45.85
C GLU A 655 24.82 19.39 45.56
N LEU A 656 24.47 19.88 44.37
CA LEU A 656 24.75 21.26 43.97
C LEU A 656 23.50 22.10 44.24
N ASP A 657 23.61 23.07 45.14
CA ASP A 657 22.53 23.97 45.52
C ASP A 657 22.59 25.33 44.80
N SER A 658 21.42 25.97 44.67
CA SER A 658 21.32 27.30 44.04
C SER A 658 22.15 28.33 44.81
N GLY A 659 22.99 29.07 44.09
CA GLY A 659 23.91 30.06 44.63
C GLY A 659 25.27 29.53 45.04
N GLU A 660 25.49 28.21 45.08
CA GLU A 660 26.82 27.65 45.35
C GLU A 660 27.80 27.94 44.20
N PRO A 661 29.05 28.32 44.48
CA PRO A 661 30.03 28.50 43.41
C PRO A 661 30.32 27.16 42.73
N CYS A 662 30.14 27.12 41.41
CA CYS A 662 30.33 25.93 40.60
C CYS A 662 30.97 26.24 39.24
N GLN A 663 31.46 25.20 38.59
CA GLN A 663 31.86 25.18 37.19
C GLN A 663 31.33 23.91 36.54
N ALA A 664 30.60 24.06 35.45
CA ALA A 664 30.07 22.96 34.66
C ALA A 664 30.77 22.87 33.30
N LEU A 665 31.29 21.69 32.98
CA LEU A 665 31.96 21.40 31.71
C LEU A 665 31.24 20.28 30.98
N ILE A 666 31.15 20.39 29.65
CA ILE A 666 30.53 19.36 28.81
C ILE A 666 31.62 18.59 28.07
N TYR A 667 31.63 17.27 28.25
CA TYR A 667 32.51 16.37 27.53
C TYR A 667 31.73 15.41 26.63
N PRO A 668 32.20 15.16 25.39
CA PRO A 668 31.61 14.15 24.53
C PRO A 668 32.15 12.76 24.88
N LEU A 669 31.26 11.84 25.26
CA LEU A 669 31.52 10.41 25.21
C LEU A 669 31.31 9.94 23.77
N LEU A 670 32.35 9.35 23.19
CA LEU A 670 32.34 8.91 21.81
C LEU A 670 32.23 7.38 21.74
N PRO A 671 31.49 6.80 20.79
CA PRO A 671 31.20 5.36 20.77
C PRO A 671 32.36 4.49 20.25
N LEU A 672 33.53 5.08 19.96
CA LEU A 672 34.70 4.36 19.45
C LEU A 672 35.81 4.28 20.51
N ALA A 673 36.34 3.08 20.76
CA ALA A 673 37.42 2.90 21.73
C ALA A 673 38.64 3.78 21.43
N GLY A 674 39.23 4.36 22.47
CA GLY A 674 40.38 5.26 22.35
C GLY A 674 40.05 6.67 21.83
N THR A 675 38.77 6.97 21.56
CA THR A 675 38.32 8.35 21.30
C THR A 675 37.84 9.02 22.59
N GLY A 676 37.78 10.36 22.61
CA GLY A 676 37.34 11.11 23.80
C GLY A 676 38.40 11.29 24.88
N VAL A 677 39.69 11.31 24.52
CA VAL A 677 40.80 11.57 25.46
C VAL A 677 40.96 13.08 25.68
N GLN A 678 40.88 13.51 26.93
CA GLN A 678 41.19 14.86 27.38
C GLN A 678 42.41 14.78 28.29
N PRO A 679 43.58 15.31 27.89
CA PRO A 679 44.85 14.98 28.55
C PRO A 679 44.93 15.45 30.00
N ALA A 680 44.40 16.64 30.28
CA ALA A 680 44.26 17.18 31.63
C ALA A 680 43.23 18.31 31.64
N LEU A 681 42.67 18.59 32.81
CA LEU A 681 41.86 19.77 33.10
C LEU A 681 42.52 20.56 34.22
N THR A 682 42.66 21.87 34.03
CA THR A 682 43.16 22.79 35.07
C THR A 682 42.20 23.96 35.17
N LEU A 683 41.75 24.27 36.39
CA LEU A 683 40.85 25.37 36.72
C LEU A 683 41.29 26.03 38.02
N ASP A 684 40.88 27.27 38.24
CA ASP A 684 41.07 28.02 39.47
C ASP A 684 39.70 28.34 40.08
N ALA A 685 39.40 27.79 41.26
CA ALA A 685 38.09 27.96 41.88
C ALA A 685 37.79 29.41 42.27
N SER A 686 38.81 30.24 42.46
CA SER A 686 38.64 31.67 42.78
C SER A 686 38.24 32.52 41.57
N VAL A 687 38.51 32.03 40.35
CA VAL A 687 38.31 32.78 39.09
C VAL A 687 37.23 32.15 38.22
N ASP A 688 37.24 30.83 38.08
CA ASP A 688 36.42 30.11 37.11
C ASP A 688 35.03 29.76 37.65
N PHE A 689 34.87 29.66 38.98
CA PHE A 689 33.59 29.28 39.56
C PHE A 689 32.62 30.46 39.58
N HIS A 690 31.36 30.15 39.33
CA HIS A 690 30.26 31.10 39.31
C HIS A 690 29.08 30.54 40.12
N ALA A 691 28.24 31.43 40.65
CA ALA A 691 27.07 31.00 41.42
C ALA A 691 26.13 30.12 40.56
N ALA A 692 25.77 28.96 41.08
CA ALA A 692 24.82 28.04 40.46
C ALA A 692 23.45 28.71 40.29
N PRO A 693 22.76 28.43 39.17
CA PRO A 693 21.52 29.10 38.78
C PRO A 693 20.33 28.89 39.73
#